data_AF-A0A8B7NYH7-F1
#
_entry.id   AF-A0A8B7NYH7-F1
#
_cell.length_a   1.000
_cell.length_b   1.000
_cell.length_c   1.000
_cell.angle_alpha   90.00
_cell.angle_beta   90.00
_cell.angle_gamma   90.00
#
_symmetry.space_group_name_H-M   'P 1'
#
loop_
_entity.id
_entity.type
_entity.pdbx_description
1 polymer ?
#
loop_
_entity_poly.entity_id
_entity_poly.type
_entity_poly.pdbx_seq_one_letter_code
_entity_poly.pdbx_strand_id
1 'polypeptide(L)'
;MVVACCKFLCYFCRTSRQNQKAMFDHLPFLLENSNILLSRPSLQGTTPLDVAYSSLMDNTELALALREHHLEKIAVYLSRCGLQSNSELVEKGYPDLGWDPVEGERYLDFLRFCVWVGGESVEENANLVIRLLIRKPECLGPALRGEGEGLLCAIVDANKMSERIAMQRMGAEAEGVMEHPMPAGEDDVDYIDTGAAILSFYCTLVDLMGRCAPEAQLIAQGKNDSLRARAILRSLVPLEDLQGVLSLRFSLSNSSDGGSDMPSGLVPSHKQSVVLFLERVYGMEDKELFFKLLEEAFLMDLRAATLLEKADGTESEMALALNRYIGNSILPALIKRSSFYADAESNAPLLDATLHTVYRLSKCKILTKGQREMVSDFLVALTREMQPAMLLPLLRKLTIDVSKLSEYTTVALRLLTLHYERCGKYYGASAATPGTATEEEKRLTMMLFTNIFQSLSKMEYDPELFGKALPCLSAIGCALPPDYSLTTGYEDELYNTSSTAEGPYNPLPIDISNVELDQDITDLVHKFSEHYHDAWAARKQENGWTYAETRNDEERKHPRLKPYGMLSDYECERYREPVSQALKALLALKWCIEYESSDGGAGRDMIHSSDSMSERIAMQRMGAEAEGVMEHPMPAGEDDVDYIDTGAAILGFYCTLVDLMGRCAPEAQLIAQGKNDSLRARAILRSLVPLEDLQGVLSL
;
A
#
# COMPACT_ATOMS: atom_id res chain seq x y z
N MET A 1 -7.48 -39.33 23.54
CA MET A 1 -8.26 -40.42 22.93
C MET A 1 -9.43 -39.89 22.10
N VAL A 2 -10.38 -39.14 22.68
CA VAL A 2 -11.56 -38.58 21.97
C VAL A 2 -11.18 -37.83 20.69
N VAL A 3 -10.23 -36.91 20.77
CA VAL A 3 -9.70 -36.16 19.62
C VAL A 3 -9.17 -37.08 18.50
N ALA A 4 -8.40 -38.11 18.85
CA ALA A 4 -7.84 -39.05 17.88
C ALA A 4 -8.93 -39.89 17.19
N CYS A 5 -9.96 -40.31 17.93
CA CYS A 5 -11.12 -41.02 17.37
C CYS A 5 -11.91 -40.12 16.41
N CYS A 6 -12.19 -38.87 16.80
CA CYS A 6 -12.86 -37.92 15.93
C CYS A 6 -12.04 -37.66 14.66
N LYS A 7 -10.71 -37.55 14.78
CA LYS A 7 -9.82 -37.30 13.64
C LYS A 7 -9.86 -38.46 12.66
N PHE A 8 -9.82 -39.69 13.18
CA PHE A 8 -9.99 -40.89 12.39
C PHE A 8 -11.35 -40.92 11.67
N LEU A 9 -12.44 -40.57 12.35
CA LEU A 9 -13.78 -40.53 11.74
C LEU A 9 -13.89 -39.46 10.64
N CYS A 10 -13.25 -38.30 10.80
CA CYS A 10 -13.18 -37.30 9.74
C CYS A 10 -12.46 -37.83 8.50
N TYR A 11 -11.33 -38.54 8.66
CA TYR A 11 -10.66 -39.21 7.55
C TYR A 11 -11.51 -40.31 6.93
N PHE A 12 -12.20 -41.10 7.76
CA PHE A 12 -13.11 -42.15 7.29
C PHE A 12 -14.22 -41.57 6.40
N CYS A 13 -14.83 -40.44 6.76
CA CYS A 13 -15.82 -39.75 5.93
C CYS A 13 -15.24 -39.37 4.54
N ARG A 14 -13.97 -38.96 4.48
CA ARG A 14 -13.32 -38.53 3.23
C ARG A 14 -12.93 -39.68 2.28
N THR A 15 -12.89 -40.93 2.78
CA THR A 15 -12.48 -42.07 1.94
C THR A 15 -13.52 -42.50 0.91
N SER A 16 -14.81 -42.33 1.19
CA SER A 16 -15.89 -42.77 0.31
C SER A 16 -17.20 -42.06 0.63
N ARG A 17 -17.99 -41.74 -0.41
CA ARG A 17 -19.36 -41.21 -0.25
C ARG A 17 -20.28 -42.15 0.54
N GLN A 18 -20.06 -43.46 0.46
CA GLN A 18 -20.83 -44.44 1.25
C GLN A 18 -20.50 -44.35 2.74
N ASN A 19 -19.22 -44.16 3.07
CA ASN A 19 -18.76 -43.99 4.45
C ASN A 19 -19.28 -42.68 5.04
N GLN A 20 -19.25 -41.61 4.23
CA GLN A 20 -19.83 -40.32 4.58
C GLN A 20 -21.34 -40.45 4.88
N LYS A 21 -22.09 -41.13 4.01
CA LYS A 21 -23.53 -41.39 4.22
C LYS A 21 -23.81 -42.21 5.49
N ALA A 22 -23.03 -43.26 5.74
CA ALA A 22 -23.17 -44.05 6.96
C ALA A 22 -22.93 -43.20 8.23
N MET A 23 -21.98 -42.27 8.19
CA MET A 23 -21.77 -41.32 9.28
C MET A 23 -22.91 -40.30 9.41
N PHE A 24 -23.49 -39.86 8.29
CA PHE A 24 -24.64 -38.96 8.28
C PHE A 24 -25.89 -39.58 8.93
N ASP A 25 -26.10 -40.89 8.77
CA ASP A 25 -27.21 -41.60 9.47
C ASP A 25 -27.08 -41.52 11.00
N HIS A 26 -25.86 -41.31 11.52
CA HIS A 26 -25.57 -41.11 12.94
C HIS A 26 -25.46 -39.63 13.35
N LEU A 27 -25.80 -38.69 12.45
CA LEU A 27 -25.73 -37.25 12.72
C LEU A 27 -26.49 -36.82 13.99
N PRO A 28 -27.74 -37.28 14.28
CA PRO A 28 -28.44 -36.88 15.51
C PRO A 28 -27.66 -37.18 16.78
N PHE A 29 -26.98 -38.32 16.83
CA PHE A 29 -26.16 -38.74 17.97
C PHE A 29 -24.90 -37.87 18.10
N LEU A 30 -24.27 -37.51 16.99
CA LEU A 30 -23.12 -36.60 17.00
C LEU A 30 -23.53 -35.20 17.49
N LEU A 31 -24.71 -34.72 17.08
CA LEU A 31 -25.27 -33.44 17.52
C LEU A 31 -25.77 -33.48 18.98
N GLU A 32 -26.08 -34.64 19.57
CA GLU A 32 -26.36 -34.76 21.01
C GLU A 32 -25.12 -34.49 21.87
N ASN A 33 -23.95 -34.83 21.34
CA ASN A 33 -22.68 -34.82 22.04
C ASN A 33 -21.72 -33.76 21.48
N SER A 34 -22.25 -32.75 20.79
CA SER A 34 -21.46 -31.75 20.08
C SER A 34 -20.80 -30.72 21.00
N ASN A 35 -21.26 -30.57 22.24
CA ASN A 35 -20.70 -29.66 23.25
C ASN A 35 -19.41 -30.19 23.91
N ILE A 36 -18.96 -31.39 23.57
CA ILE A 36 -17.80 -32.02 24.18
C ILE A 36 -16.52 -31.36 23.66
N LEU A 37 -15.73 -30.79 24.58
CA LEU A 37 -14.39 -30.20 24.37
C LEU A 37 -14.37 -28.90 23.54
N LEU A 38 -15.48 -28.16 23.43
CA LEU A 38 -15.52 -26.92 22.64
C LEU A 38 -14.82 -25.73 23.33
N SER A 39 -14.73 -25.74 24.65
CA SER A 39 -14.17 -24.67 25.50
C SER A 39 -12.63 -24.61 25.58
N ARG A 40 -11.92 -25.59 25.00
CA ARG A 40 -10.46 -25.76 25.19
C ARG A 40 -9.67 -25.68 23.88
N PRO A 41 -8.90 -24.60 23.64
CA PRO A 41 -8.09 -24.47 22.44
C PRO A 41 -6.95 -25.48 22.33
N SER A 42 -6.35 -25.99 23.41
CA SER A 42 -5.34 -27.08 23.32
C SER A 42 -5.91 -28.39 22.79
N LEU A 43 -7.24 -28.53 22.81
CA LEU A 43 -7.98 -29.64 22.25
C LEU A 43 -8.55 -29.30 20.86
N GLN A 44 -8.01 -28.28 20.16
CA GLN A 44 -8.21 -27.93 18.73
C GLN A 44 -7.97 -29.07 17.73
N GLY A 45 -7.84 -30.31 18.18
CA GLY A 45 -8.14 -31.43 17.33
C GLY A 45 -9.65 -31.52 17.05
N THR A 46 -9.97 -32.34 16.07
CA THR A 46 -11.35 -32.65 15.66
C THR A 46 -12.23 -33.03 16.86
N THR A 47 -13.34 -32.33 16.98
CA THR A 47 -14.43 -32.55 17.94
C THR A 47 -15.53 -33.41 17.31
N PRO A 48 -16.51 -33.93 18.08
CA PRO A 48 -17.68 -34.58 17.50
C PRO A 48 -18.45 -33.69 16.50
N LEU A 49 -18.43 -32.36 16.69
CA LEU A 49 -19.03 -31.40 15.76
C LEU A 49 -18.29 -31.36 14.41
N ASP A 50 -16.96 -31.51 14.41
CA ASP A 50 -16.17 -31.60 13.18
C ASP A 50 -16.43 -32.91 12.40
N VAL A 51 -16.75 -33.99 13.12
CA VAL A 51 -17.18 -35.27 12.51
C VAL A 51 -18.57 -35.10 11.90
N ALA A 52 -19.49 -34.44 12.60
CA ALA A 52 -20.81 -34.10 12.08
C ALA A 52 -20.69 -33.26 10.79
N TYR A 53 -19.80 -32.27 10.76
CA TYR A 53 -19.48 -31.53 9.54
C TYR A 53 -18.90 -32.43 8.44
N SER A 54 -17.91 -33.26 8.75
CA SER A 54 -17.27 -34.15 7.77
C SER A 54 -18.25 -35.13 7.12
N SER A 55 -19.33 -35.48 7.81
CA SER A 55 -20.44 -36.29 7.28
C SER A 55 -21.27 -35.59 6.19
N LEU A 56 -21.13 -34.27 6.05
CA LEU A 56 -21.88 -33.40 5.12
C LEU A 56 -20.98 -32.71 4.09
N MET A 57 -19.67 -32.62 4.38
CA MET A 57 -18.68 -31.87 3.60
C MET A 57 -18.72 -32.20 2.10
N ASP A 58 -18.80 -31.15 1.27
CA ASP A 58 -18.80 -31.22 -0.20
C ASP A 58 -19.85 -32.17 -0.81
N ASN A 59 -20.97 -32.40 -0.09
CA ASN A 59 -22.02 -33.31 -0.53
C ASN A 59 -23.41 -32.64 -0.51
N THR A 60 -23.81 -32.12 -1.66
CA THR A 60 -25.09 -31.42 -1.84
C THR A 60 -26.31 -32.31 -1.54
N GLU A 61 -26.25 -33.62 -1.84
CA GLU A 61 -27.36 -34.54 -1.56
C GLU A 61 -27.61 -34.70 -0.06
N LEU A 62 -26.55 -34.83 0.74
CA LEU A 62 -26.67 -34.95 2.19
C LEU A 62 -27.04 -33.63 2.84
N ALA A 63 -26.55 -32.51 2.30
CA ALA A 63 -26.95 -31.17 2.75
C ALA A 63 -28.45 -30.92 2.55
N LEU A 64 -29.03 -31.38 1.43
CA LEU A 64 -30.49 -31.32 1.18
C LEU A 64 -31.27 -32.33 2.02
N ALA A 65 -30.63 -33.41 2.50
CA ALA A 65 -31.26 -34.38 3.39
C ALA A 65 -31.31 -33.92 4.86
N LEU A 66 -30.73 -32.75 5.19
CA LEU A 66 -30.81 -32.15 6.51
C LEU A 66 -32.26 -31.84 6.88
N ARG A 67 -32.60 -32.12 8.14
CA ARG A 67 -33.92 -31.89 8.69
C ARG A 67 -33.90 -30.72 9.66
N GLU A 68 -35.05 -30.05 9.81
CA GLU A 68 -35.19 -28.87 10.66
C GLU A 68 -34.70 -29.08 12.09
N HIS A 69 -35.02 -30.22 12.70
CA HIS A 69 -34.62 -30.54 14.06
C HIS A 69 -33.09 -30.67 14.26
N HIS A 70 -32.32 -30.96 13.22
CA HIS A 70 -30.85 -30.98 13.31
C HIS A 70 -30.30 -29.56 13.51
N LEU A 71 -30.77 -28.60 12.70
CA LEU A 71 -30.32 -27.20 12.77
C LEU A 71 -30.91 -26.47 13.98
N GLU A 72 -32.16 -26.78 14.36
CA GLU A 72 -32.79 -26.22 15.55
C GLU A 72 -32.01 -26.56 16.81
N LYS A 73 -31.47 -27.78 16.89
CA LYS A 73 -30.65 -28.21 18.03
C LYS A 73 -29.37 -27.38 18.18
N ILE A 74 -28.66 -27.16 17.08
CA ILE A 74 -27.47 -26.30 17.07
C ILE A 74 -27.86 -24.86 17.42
N ALA A 75 -28.97 -24.34 16.91
CA ALA A 75 -29.47 -23.02 17.27
C ALA A 75 -29.81 -22.90 18.77
N VAL A 76 -30.31 -23.98 19.40
CA VAL A 76 -30.52 -24.01 20.86
C VAL A 76 -29.20 -23.93 21.62
N TYR A 77 -28.16 -24.67 21.20
CA TYR A 77 -26.84 -24.57 21.84
C TYR A 77 -26.23 -23.18 21.65
N LEU A 78 -26.28 -22.63 20.43
CA LEU A 78 -25.82 -21.27 20.14
C LEU A 78 -26.56 -20.21 20.98
N SER A 79 -27.88 -20.36 21.17
CA SER A 79 -28.65 -19.44 22.02
C SER A 79 -28.23 -19.49 23.49
N ARG A 80 -27.71 -20.62 23.98
CA ARG A 80 -27.17 -20.73 25.34
C ARG A 80 -25.83 -20.02 25.46
N CYS A 81 -24.96 -20.14 24.46
CA CYS A 81 -23.71 -19.38 24.40
C CYS A 81 -23.96 -17.87 24.49
N GLY A 82 -25.03 -17.36 23.86
CA GLY A 82 -25.40 -15.94 23.97
C GLY A 82 -25.99 -15.51 25.32
N LEU A 83 -26.31 -16.44 26.23
CA LEU A 83 -26.97 -16.16 27.52
C LEU A 83 -26.13 -16.58 28.74
N GLN A 84 -25.09 -17.37 28.54
CA GLN A 84 -24.32 -17.99 29.61
C GLN A 84 -22.83 -17.71 29.41
N SER A 85 -22.18 -17.30 30.48
CA SER A 85 -20.73 -17.18 30.54
C SER A 85 -20.05 -18.54 30.51
N ASN A 86 -18.85 -18.59 29.95
CA ASN A 86 -18.03 -19.79 29.97
C ASN A 86 -17.44 -20.00 31.37
N SER A 87 -18.03 -20.91 32.16
CA SER A 87 -17.57 -21.19 33.53
C SER A 87 -16.13 -21.71 33.58
N GLU A 88 -15.69 -22.47 32.58
CA GLU A 88 -14.31 -22.99 32.53
C GLU A 88 -13.28 -21.88 32.34
N LEU A 89 -13.59 -20.84 31.55
CA LEU A 89 -12.71 -19.69 31.37
C LEU A 89 -12.69 -18.81 32.61
N VAL A 90 -13.85 -18.57 33.24
CA VAL A 90 -13.92 -17.80 34.48
C VAL A 90 -13.13 -18.50 35.60
N GLU A 91 -13.21 -19.83 35.72
CA GLU A 91 -12.40 -20.60 36.68
C GLU A 91 -10.89 -20.50 36.41
N LYS A 92 -10.48 -20.30 35.16
CA LYS A 92 -9.09 -20.05 34.76
C LYS A 92 -8.64 -18.59 34.96
N GLY A 93 -9.52 -17.71 35.43
CA GLY A 93 -9.22 -16.30 35.71
C GLY A 93 -9.44 -15.36 34.53
N TYR A 94 -10.12 -15.80 33.45
CA TYR A 94 -10.53 -14.92 32.36
C TYR A 94 -11.68 -14.00 32.77
N PRO A 95 -11.81 -12.81 32.15
CA PRO A 95 -12.91 -11.90 32.44
C PRO A 95 -14.25 -12.52 32.07
N ASP A 96 -15.25 -12.31 32.93
CA ASP A 96 -16.62 -12.74 32.66
C ASP A 96 -17.28 -11.79 31.64
N LEU A 97 -17.49 -12.29 30.42
CA LEU A 97 -18.14 -11.55 29.34
C LEU A 97 -19.67 -11.55 29.43
N GLY A 98 -20.28 -12.45 30.22
CA GLY A 98 -21.74 -12.68 30.23
C GLY A 98 -22.27 -13.52 29.07
N TRP A 99 -21.41 -13.99 28.17
CA TRP A 99 -21.69 -14.84 27.01
C TRP A 99 -20.41 -15.57 26.56
N ASP A 100 -20.54 -16.56 25.67
CA ASP A 100 -19.43 -17.38 25.18
C ASP A 100 -19.18 -17.21 23.67
N PRO A 101 -18.21 -16.37 23.27
CA PRO A 101 -17.82 -16.23 21.87
C PRO A 101 -17.05 -17.44 21.31
N VAL A 102 -16.33 -18.19 22.17
CA VAL A 102 -15.43 -19.28 21.75
C VAL A 102 -16.24 -20.49 21.30
N GLU A 103 -17.19 -20.94 22.12
CA GLU A 103 -18.08 -22.03 21.72
C GLU A 103 -19.06 -21.61 20.62
N GLY A 104 -19.53 -20.35 20.69
CA GLY A 104 -20.45 -19.78 19.71
C GLY A 104 -19.91 -19.82 18.29
N GLU A 105 -18.63 -19.48 18.09
CA GLU A 105 -17.97 -19.51 16.78
C GLU A 105 -18.03 -20.91 16.14
N ARG A 106 -17.80 -21.97 16.91
CA ARG A 106 -17.80 -23.36 16.41
C ARG A 106 -19.17 -23.80 15.90
N TYR A 107 -20.24 -23.40 16.59
CA TYR A 107 -21.60 -23.66 16.13
C TYR A 107 -21.95 -22.87 14.87
N LEU A 108 -21.52 -21.61 14.78
CA LEU A 108 -21.69 -20.81 13.57
C LEU A 108 -20.95 -21.41 12.38
N ASP A 109 -19.73 -21.91 12.58
CA ASP A 109 -18.93 -22.56 11.55
C ASP A 109 -19.61 -23.84 11.04
N PHE A 110 -20.20 -24.66 11.92
CA PHE A 110 -21.01 -25.81 11.51
C PHE A 110 -22.22 -25.39 10.65
N LEU A 111 -22.96 -24.34 11.05
CA LEU A 111 -24.08 -23.82 10.26
C LEU A 111 -23.61 -23.29 8.89
N ARG A 112 -22.43 -22.66 8.85
CA ARG A 112 -21.82 -22.14 7.62
C ARG A 112 -21.62 -23.25 6.59
N PHE A 113 -21.12 -24.40 7.03
CA PHE A 113 -20.95 -25.57 6.16
C PHE A 113 -22.26 -26.24 5.75
N CYS A 114 -23.31 -26.17 6.57
CA CYS A 114 -24.64 -26.69 6.19
C CYS A 114 -25.29 -25.85 5.08
N VAL A 115 -24.97 -24.55 5.02
CA VAL A 115 -25.54 -23.60 4.06
C VAL A 115 -24.70 -23.47 2.80
N TRP A 116 -23.38 -23.70 2.86
CA TRP A 116 -22.48 -23.46 1.74
C TRP A 116 -21.72 -24.73 1.35
N VAL A 117 -22.04 -25.28 0.18
CA VAL A 117 -21.52 -26.56 -0.30
C VAL A 117 -21.06 -26.42 -1.74
N GLY A 118 -19.83 -26.84 -2.04
CA GLY A 118 -19.32 -26.84 -3.42
C GLY A 118 -19.21 -25.45 -4.08
N GLY A 119 -19.23 -24.36 -3.30
CA GLY A 119 -19.20 -22.99 -3.83
C GLY A 119 -20.58 -22.38 -4.10
N GLU A 120 -21.66 -23.09 -3.75
CA GLU A 120 -23.04 -22.65 -3.92
C GLU A 120 -23.79 -22.61 -2.59
N SER A 121 -24.86 -21.80 -2.53
CA SER A 121 -25.71 -21.70 -1.34
C SER A 121 -26.87 -22.68 -1.43
N VAL A 122 -27.07 -23.47 -0.38
CA VAL A 122 -28.20 -24.38 -0.24
C VAL A 122 -29.40 -23.58 0.28
N GLU A 123 -30.27 -23.11 -0.62
CA GLU A 123 -31.38 -22.20 -0.31
C GLU A 123 -32.30 -22.69 0.83
N GLU A 124 -32.64 -23.98 0.86
CA GLU A 124 -33.55 -24.53 1.89
C GLU A 124 -32.94 -24.41 3.29
N ASN A 125 -31.64 -24.74 3.41
CA ASN A 125 -30.90 -24.62 4.66
C ASN A 125 -30.70 -23.15 5.04
N ALA A 126 -30.33 -22.29 4.07
CA ALA A 126 -30.16 -20.85 4.29
C ALA A 126 -31.43 -20.21 4.87
N ASN A 127 -32.58 -20.46 4.25
CA ASN A 127 -33.87 -19.93 4.68
C ASN A 127 -34.27 -20.45 6.08
N LEU A 128 -33.92 -21.68 6.40
CA LEU A 128 -34.15 -22.22 7.73
C LEU A 128 -33.23 -21.57 8.78
N VAL A 129 -31.93 -21.45 8.49
CA VAL A 129 -30.96 -20.79 9.39
C VAL A 129 -31.36 -19.35 9.67
N ILE A 130 -31.72 -18.57 8.65
CA ILE A 130 -32.22 -17.20 8.82
C ILE A 130 -33.44 -17.17 9.77
N ARG A 131 -34.42 -18.07 9.55
CA ARG A 131 -35.62 -18.16 10.42
C ARG A 131 -35.26 -18.53 11.86
N LEU A 132 -34.31 -19.43 12.07
CA LEU A 132 -33.88 -19.85 13.41
C LEU A 132 -33.17 -18.71 14.15
N LEU A 133 -32.28 -17.97 13.47
CA LEU A 133 -31.57 -16.83 14.06
C LEU A 133 -32.52 -15.70 14.47
N ILE A 134 -33.56 -15.41 13.69
CA ILE A 134 -34.54 -14.36 14.04
C ILE A 134 -35.45 -14.80 15.19
N ARG A 135 -35.80 -16.09 15.27
CA ARG A 135 -36.62 -16.63 16.37
C ARG A 135 -35.86 -16.70 17.70
N LYS A 136 -34.53 -16.67 17.65
CA LYS A 136 -33.62 -16.74 18.80
C LYS A 136 -32.55 -15.65 18.68
N PRO A 137 -32.90 -14.38 18.96
CA PRO A 137 -31.98 -13.25 18.79
C PRO A 137 -30.72 -13.38 19.67
N GLU A 138 -30.74 -14.25 20.69
CA GLU A 138 -29.58 -14.54 21.54
C GLU A 138 -28.41 -15.15 20.75
N CYS A 139 -28.69 -15.81 19.62
CA CYS A 139 -27.67 -16.38 18.73
C CYS A 139 -26.80 -15.32 18.03
N LEU A 140 -27.24 -14.06 17.97
CA LEU A 140 -26.54 -12.98 17.26
C LEU A 140 -25.42 -12.33 18.09
N GLY A 141 -25.31 -12.71 19.37
CA GLY A 141 -24.44 -12.05 20.33
C GLY A 141 -25.03 -10.73 20.85
N PRO A 142 -24.43 -10.13 21.90
CA PRO A 142 -24.98 -8.94 22.56
C PRO A 142 -25.10 -7.70 21.67
N ALA A 143 -24.17 -7.49 20.72
CA ALA A 143 -24.12 -6.25 19.95
C ALA A 143 -25.16 -6.17 18.83
N LEU A 144 -25.61 -7.32 18.31
CA LEU A 144 -26.55 -7.41 17.20
C LEU A 144 -27.97 -7.79 17.65
N ARG A 145 -28.18 -8.09 18.95
CA ARG A 145 -29.50 -8.41 19.49
C ARG A 145 -30.14 -7.19 20.16
N GLY A 146 -31.38 -6.86 19.80
CA GLY A 146 -32.15 -5.82 20.47
C GLY A 146 -31.58 -4.41 20.29
N GLU A 147 -31.35 -3.69 21.39
CA GLU A 147 -30.75 -2.34 21.46
C GLU A 147 -29.20 -2.38 21.57
N GLY A 148 -28.56 -3.38 20.97
CA GLY A 148 -27.10 -3.49 20.97
C GLY A 148 -26.42 -2.32 20.27
N GLU A 149 -25.14 -2.08 20.59
CA GLU A 149 -24.34 -0.94 20.10
C GLU A 149 -23.94 -1.03 18.62
N GLY A 150 -24.28 -2.13 17.93
CA GLY A 150 -23.96 -2.35 16.52
C GLY A 150 -22.67 -3.14 16.29
N LEU A 151 -22.50 -3.63 15.05
CA LEU A 151 -21.38 -4.49 14.67
C LEU A 151 -20.06 -3.73 14.71
N LEU A 152 -20.06 -2.47 14.25
CA LEU A 152 -18.85 -1.65 14.20
C LEU A 152 -18.27 -1.40 15.58
N CYS A 153 -19.12 -1.01 16.55
CA CYS A 153 -18.68 -0.76 17.92
C CYS A 153 -18.06 -2.03 18.53
N ALA A 154 -18.74 -3.17 18.38
CA ALA A 154 -18.26 -4.45 18.88
C ALA A 154 -16.90 -4.87 18.28
N ILE A 155 -16.70 -4.69 16.97
CA ILE A 155 -15.43 -5.01 16.31
C ILE A 155 -14.31 -4.05 16.75
N VAL A 156 -14.60 -2.75 16.86
CA VAL A 156 -13.61 -1.75 17.31
C VAL A 156 -13.18 -2.04 18.76
N ASP A 157 -14.12 -2.33 19.64
CA ASP A 157 -13.83 -2.59 21.05
C ASP A 157 -13.10 -3.92 21.24
N ALA A 158 -13.49 -4.96 20.49
CA ALA A 158 -12.79 -6.24 20.50
C ALA A 158 -11.36 -6.12 19.94
N ASN A 159 -11.13 -5.31 18.90
CA ASN A 159 -9.79 -5.03 18.39
C ASN A 159 -8.93 -4.29 19.43
N LYS A 160 -9.46 -3.23 20.05
CA LYS A 160 -8.77 -2.50 21.14
C LYS A 160 -8.48 -3.40 22.35
N MET A 161 -9.38 -4.33 22.65
CA MET A 161 -9.20 -5.30 23.73
C MET A 161 -8.02 -6.23 23.42
N SER A 162 -7.96 -6.80 22.21
CA SER A 162 -6.84 -7.64 21.80
C SER A 162 -5.51 -6.87 21.74
N GLU A 163 -5.51 -5.62 21.27
CA GLU A 163 -4.32 -4.77 21.27
C GLU A 163 -3.80 -4.51 22.69
N ARG A 164 -4.69 -4.23 23.66
CA ARG A 164 -4.32 -4.08 25.07
C ARG A 164 -3.75 -5.37 25.66
N ILE A 165 -4.38 -6.51 25.36
CA ILE A 165 -3.89 -7.83 25.78
C ILE A 165 -2.49 -8.07 25.21
N ALA A 166 -2.24 -7.74 23.95
CA ALA A 166 -0.92 -7.87 23.33
C ALA A 166 0.13 -6.92 23.94
N MET A 167 -0.23 -5.66 24.23
CA MET A 167 0.66 -4.71 24.90
C MET A 167 1.06 -5.18 26.30
N GLN A 168 0.10 -5.73 27.05
CA GLN A 168 0.36 -6.31 28.37
C GLN A 168 1.33 -7.51 28.30
N ARG A 169 1.27 -8.31 27.23
CA ARG A 169 2.25 -9.39 26.99
C ARG A 169 3.66 -8.87 26.74
N MET A 170 3.79 -7.71 26.11
CA MET A 170 5.08 -7.07 25.82
C MET A 170 5.67 -6.34 27.05
N GLY A 171 5.04 -6.41 28.23
CA GLY A 171 5.53 -5.77 29.45
C GLY A 171 5.39 -4.24 29.48
N ALA A 172 4.60 -3.67 28.57
CA ALA A 172 4.27 -2.25 28.61
C ALA A 172 3.26 -1.97 29.74
N GLU A 173 3.46 -0.88 30.49
CA GLU A 173 2.51 -0.40 31.49
C GLU A 173 1.21 0.05 30.79
N ALA A 174 0.28 -0.88 30.59
CA ALA A 174 -1.06 -0.53 30.11
C ALA A 174 -1.81 0.21 31.22
N GLU A 175 -2.23 1.46 30.96
CA GLU A 175 -3.15 2.18 31.84
C GLU A 175 -4.49 1.43 31.92
N GLY A 176 -4.78 0.85 33.08
CA GLY A 176 -6.02 0.14 33.37
C GLY A 176 -5.79 -1.36 33.64
N VAL A 177 -6.11 -1.79 34.86
CA VAL A 177 -6.04 -3.21 35.26
C VAL A 177 -7.18 -3.96 34.56
N MET A 178 -6.89 -4.61 33.44
CA MET A 178 -7.74 -5.67 32.94
C MET A 178 -7.22 -7.00 33.50
N GLU A 179 -8.04 -7.68 34.30
CA GLU A 179 -7.74 -9.02 34.82
C GLU A 179 -7.85 -10.04 33.67
N HIS A 180 -6.83 -10.09 32.82
CA HIS A 180 -6.67 -11.12 31.79
C HIS A 180 -5.47 -12.00 32.16
N PRO A 181 -5.62 -13.34 32.16
CA PRO A 181 -4.50 -14.24 32.43
C PRO A 181 -3.36 -14.00 31.44
N MET A 182 -2.13 -14.12 31.93
CA MET A 182 -0.93 -14.17 31.10
C MET A 182 -0.69 -15.61 30.64
N PRO A 183 -0.19 -15.83 29.41
CA PRO A 183 0.13 -17.18 28.95
C PRO A 183 1.21 -17.83 29.83
N ALA A 184 1.11 -19.14 30.06
CA ALA A 184 2.08 -19.88 30.87
C ALA A 184 3.45 -20.12 30.16
N GLY A 185 3.57 -19.69 28.89
CA GLY A 185 4.76 -19.76 28.04
C GLY A 185 4.44 -19.31 26.60
N GLU A 186 5.45 -19.22 25.72
CA GLU A 186 5.24 -18.83 24.30
C GLU A 186 4.37 -19.84 23.51
N ASP A 187 4.37 -21.11 23.92
CA ASP A 187 3.61 -22.21 23.31
C ASP A 187 2.33 -22.58 24.09
N ASP A 188 1.78 -21.67 24.90
CA ASP A 188 0.54 -21.94 25.64
C ASP A 188 -0.66 -22.06 24.69
N VAL A 189 -0.84 -23.25 24.12
CA VAL A 189 -1.92 -23.61 23.19
C VAL A 189 -3.32 -23.49 23.79
N ASP A 190 -3.46 -23.37 25.11
CA ASP A 190 -4.74 -23.16 25.79
C ASP A 190 -5.05 -21.70 26.05
N TYR A 191 -4.11 -20.80 25.71
CA TYR A 191 -4.29 -19.38 25.85
C TYR A 191 -5.33 -18.86 24.84
N ILE A 192 -6.26 -18.03 25.33
CA ILE A 192 -7.27 -17.38 24.50
C ILE A 192 -7.10 -15.87 24.58
N ASP A 193 -6.98 -15.22 23.44
CA ASP A 193 -7.21 -13.78 23.38
C ASP A 193 -8.72 -13.54 23.31
N THR A 194 -9.29 -13.04 24.41
CA THR A 194 -10.74 -12.77 24.51
C THR A 194 -11.22 -11.73 23.50
N GLY A 195 -10.40 -10.73 23.15
CA GLY A 195 -10.70 -9.77 22.10
C GLY A 195 -10.74 -10.43 20.72
N ALA A 196 -9.75 -11.27 20.41
CA ALA A 196 -9.72 -12.03 19.16
C ALA A 196 -10.91 -12.99 19.03
N ALA A 197 -11.30 -13.67 20.11
CA ALA A 197 -12.47 -14.56 20.11
C ALA A 197 -13.78 -13.82 19.78
N ILE A 198 -13.98 -12.62 20.35
CA ILE A 198 -15.14 -11.78 20.03
C ILE A 198 -15.14 -11.37 18.55
N LEU A 199 -13.97 -10.97 18.01
CA LEU A 199 -13.82 -10.66 16.59
C LEU A 199 -14.17 -11.85 15.70
N SER A 200 -13.62 -13.02 15.99
CA SER A 200 -13.86 -14.26 15.23
C SER A 200 -15.34 -14.65 15.26
N PHE A 201 -16.02 -14.53 16.39
CA PHE A 201 -17.45 -14.79 16.50
C PHE A 201 -18.27 -13.90 15.57
N TYR A 202 -18.12 -12.58 15.65
CA TYR A 202 -18.92 -11.66 14.83
C TYR A 202 -18.58 -11.76 13.35
N CYS A 203 -17.31 -11.96 12.99
CA CYS A 203 -16.91 -12.12 11.59
C CYS A 203 -17.43 -13.44 11.00
N THR A 204 -17.43 -14.53 11.77
CA THR A 204 -18.02 -15.82 11.36
C THR A 204 -19.54 -15.72 11.24
N LEU A 205 -20.20 -14.98 12.12
CA LEU A 205 -21.64 -14.70 12.02
C LEU A 205 -21.98 -13.94 10.74
N VAL A 206 -21.22 -12.88 10.43
CA VAL A 206 -21.36 -12.10 9.20
C VAL A 206 -21.08 -12.95 7.96
N ASP A 207 -20.06 -13.82 8.01
CA ASP A 207 -19.76 -14.77 6.92
C ASP A 207 -20.92 -15.75 6.67
N LEU A 208 -21.46 -16.35 7.73
CA LEU A 208 -22.63 -17.23 7.67
C LEU A 208 -23.82 -16.49 7.04
N MET A 209 -24.14 -15.31 7.55
CA MET A 209 -25.26 -14.50 7.04
C MET A 209 -25.05 -14.11 5.57
N GLY A 210 -23.81 -13.82 5.17
CA GLY A 210 -23.44 -13.52 3.79
C GLY A 210 -23.64 -14.73 2.88
N ARG A 211 -23.33 -15.94 3.35
CA ARG A 211 -23.58 -17.19 2.61
C ARG A 211 -25.04 -17.61 2.57
N CYS A 212 -25.82 -17.24 3.58
CA CYS A 212 -27.27 -17.38 3.61
C CYS A 212 -27.99 -16.43 2.65
N ALA A 213 -27.32 -15.36 2.18
CA ALA A 213 -27.93 -14.40 1.27
C ALA A 213 -28.31 -15.07 -0.07
N PRO A 214 -29.51 -14.78 -0.61
CA PRO A 214 -29.95 -15.37 -1.88
C PRO A 214 -29.07 -14.92 -3.05
N GLU A 215 -28.99 -15.73 -4.09
CA GLU A 215 -28.19 -15.41 -5.27
C GLU A 215 -28.75 -14.22 -6.07
N ALA A 216 -27.86 -13.47 -6.72
CA ALA A 216 -28.23 -12.30 -7.51
C ALA A 216 -29.25 -12.61 -8.63
N GLN A 217 -29.17 -13.80 -9.24
CA GLN A 217 -30.10 -14.23 -10.28
C GLN A 217 -31.53 -14.41 -9.75
N LEU A 218 -31.68 -14.98 -8.55
CA LEU A 218 -32.97 -15.22 -7.90
C LEU A 218 -33.61 -13.91 -7.43
N ILE A 219 -32.78 -12.99 -6.95
CA ILE A 219 -33.19 -11.62 -6.62
C ILE A 219 -33.71 -10.92 -7.88
N ALA A 220 -32.99 -11.03 -9.01
CA ALA A 220 -33.40 -10.44 -10.28
C ALA A 220 -34.72 -11.03 -10.81
N GLN A 221 -35.01 -12.30 -10.50
CA GLN A 221 -36.30 -12.94 -10.82
C GLN A 221 -37.46 -12.47 -9.92
N GLY A 222 -37.20 -11.67 -8.89
CA GLY A 222 -38.23 -11.09 -8.04
C GLY A 222 -38.95 -12.08 -7.11
N LYS A 223 -38.30 -13.19 -6.73
CA LYS A 223 -38.89 -14.15 -5.79
C LYS A 223 -39.12 -13.51 -4.42
N ASN A 224 -40.36 -13.52 -3.94
CA ASN A 224 -40.77 -12.85 -2.69
C ASN A 224 -39.98 -13.32 -1.46
N ASP A 225 -39.70 -14.63 -1.33
CA ASP A 225 -38.97 -15.18 -0.19
C ASP A 225 -37.51 -14.72 -0.16
N SER A 226 -36.85 -14.67 -1.33
CA SER A 226 -35.48 -14.16 -1.47
C SER A 226 -35.40 -12.66 -1.15
N LEU A 227 -36.38 -11.86 -1.60
CA LEU A 227 -36.45 -10.44 -1.27
C LEU A 227 -36.67 -10.21 0.23
N ARG A 228 -37.51 -11.04 0.86
CA ARG A 228 -37.72 -11.01 2.32
C ARG A 228 -36.46 -11.36 3.09
N ALA A 229 -35.77 -12.44 2.71
CA ALA A 229 -34.52 -12.84 3.32
C ALA A 229 -33.46 -11.72 3.22
N ARG A 230 -33.30 -11.13 2.03
CA ARG A 230 -32.39 -9.99 1.82
C ARG A 230 -32.75 -8.78 2.67
N ALA A 231 -34.04 -8.45 2.80
CA ALA A 231 -34.50 -7.34 3.63
C ALA A 231 -34.20 -7.57 5.12
N ILE A 232 -34.36 -8.80 5.62
CA ILE A 232 -34.01 -9.14 6.99
C ILE A 232 -32.51 -9.01 7.23
N LEU A 233 -31.68 -9.55 6.34
CA LEU A 233 -30.22 -9.43 6.45
C LEU A 233 -29.76 -7.97 6.47
N ARG A 234 -30.38 -7.09 5.67
CA ARG A 234 -30.12 -5.64 5.68
C ARG A 234 -30.53 -4.95 6.99
N SER A 235 -31.60 -5.42 7.64
CA SER A 235 -32.04 -4.87 8.92
C SER A 235 -31.16 -5.30 10.10
N LEU A 236 -30.48 -6.44 9.99
CA LEU A 236 -29.62 -6.97 11.06
C LEU A 236 -28.23 -6.33 11.06
N VAL A 237 -27.66 -6.05 9.88
CA VAL A 237 -26.33 -5.43 9.76
C VAL A 237 -26.44 -4.24 8.81
N PRO A 238 -26.38 -2.99 9.33
CA PRO A 238 -26.50 -1.79 8.52
C PRO A 238 -25.25 -1.59 7.63
N LEU A 239 -25.42 -0.85 6.53
CA LEU A 239 -24.34 -0.59 5.57
C LEU A 239 -23.19 0.23 6.18
N GLU A 240 -23.52 1.16 7.08
CA GLU A 240 -22.54 2.03 7.76
C GLU A 240 -21.56 1.21 8.61
N ASP A 241 -22.05 0.18 9.31
CA ASP A 241 -21.21 -0.71 10.09
C ASP A 241 -20.20 -1.46 9.21
N LEU A 242 -20.64 -1.94 8.04
CA LEU A 242 -19.76 -2.62 7.08
C LEU A 242 -18.67 -1.69 6.56
N GLN A 243 -19.02 -0.44 6.20
CA GLN A 243 -18.06 0.56 5.75
C GLN A 243 -17.03 0.85 6.85
N GLY A 244 -17.49 1.07 8.08
CA GLY A 244 -16.63 1.33 9.22
C GLY A 244 -15.65 0.19 9.47
N VAL A 245 -16.12 -1.06 9.47
CA VAL A 245 -15.27 -2.24 9.72
C VAL A 245 -14.21 -2.40 8.61
N LEU A 246 -14.59 -2.20 7.35
CA LEU A 246 -13.66 -2.29 6.23
C LEU A 246 -12.60 -1.17 6.24
N SER A 247 -12.94 0.02 6.76
CA SER A 247 -12.01 1.15 6.89
C SER A 247 -10.97 1.00 8.00
N LEU A 248 -11.14 0.03 8.92
CA LEU A 248 -10.18 -0.23 10.00
C LEU A 248 -8.82 -0.61 9.42
N ARG A 249 -7.73 -0.13 10.00
CA ARG A 249 -6.38 -0.45 9.54
C ARG A 249 -5.85 -1.68 10.25
N PHE A 250 -5.07 -2.49 9.53
CA PHE A 250 -4.31 -3.57 10.15
C PHE A 250 -3.17 -2.98 10.99
N SER A 251 -2.97 -3.51 12.18
CA SER A 251 -1.78 -3.22 12.99
C SER A 251 -0.61 -4.03 12.42
N LEU A 252 0.34 -3.35 11.77
CA LEU A 252 1.49 -4.00 11.14
C LEU A 252 2.66 -3.99 12.13
N SER A 253 3.12 -5.18 12.52
CA SER A 253 4.32 -5.35 13.34
C SER A 253 5.46 -5.91 12.48
N ASN A 254 6.58 -5.20 12.40
CA ASN A 254 7.80 -5.72 11.79
C ASN A 254 8.56 -6.54 12.84
N SER A 255 8.11 -7.77 13.09
CA SER A 255 8.85 -8.69 13.96
C SER A 255 10.21 -9.02 13.32
N SER A 256 11.28 -8.53 13.94
CA SER A 256 12.67 -8.86 13.59
C SER A 256 13.11 -10.22 14.16
N ASP A 257 12.30 -10.84 15.02
CA ASP A 257 12.70 -11.94 15.90
C ASP A 257 12.07 -13.30 15.57
N GLY A 258 11.82 -13.58 14.28
CA GLY A 258 11.41 -14.90 13.80
C GLY A 258 10.02 -15.42 14.24
N GLY A 259 9.30 -14.72 15.14
CA GLY A 259 7.93 -15.03 15.52
C GLY A 259 6.88 -14.62 14.47
N SER A 260 5.66 -15.19 14.57
CA SER A 260 4.53 -14.86 13.68
C SER A 260 4.31 -13.35 13.65
N ASP A 261 4.15 -12.81 12.45
CA ASP A 261 3.86 -11.40 12.20
C ASP A 261 2.36 -11.11 12.08
N MET A 262 1.52 -12.11 12.39
CA MET A 262 0.07 -11.94 12.44
C MET A 262 -0.31 -11.02 13.61
N PRO A 263 -1.13 -9.98 13.39
CA PRO A 263 -1.65 -9.18 14.48
C PRO A 263 -2.55 -10.03 15.40
N SER A 264 -2.55 -9.71 16.69
CA SER A 264 -3.43 -10.37 17.66
C SER A 264 -4.92 -10.03 17.44
N GLY A 265 -5.22 -8.84 16.90
CA GLY A 265 -6.56 -8.32 16.68
C GLY A 265 -7.12 -8.61 15.29
N LEU A 266 -7.40 -7.55 14.53
CA LEU A 266 -8.02 -7.65 13.21
C LEU A 266 -7.09 -8.33 12.19
N VAL A 267 -7.52 -9.47 11.63
CA VAL A 267 -6.81 -10.21 10.58
C VAL A 267 -7.52 -10.13 9.23
N PRO A 268 -6.84 -10.38 8.09
CA PRO A 268 -7.46 -10.26 6.76
C PRO A 268 -8.71 -11.12 6.52
N SER A 269 -8.80 -12.30 7.15
CA SER A 269 -9.98 -13.17 7.05
C SER A 269 -11.25 -12.51 7.62
N HIS A 270 -11.12 -11.66 8.65
CA HIS A 270 -12.24 -10.93 9.23
C HIS A 270 -12.84 -9.97 8.21
N LYS A 271 -12.01 -9.14 7.55
CA LYS A 271 -12.47 -8.25 6.48
C LYS A 271 -13.03 -9.03 5.29
N GLN A 272 -12.45 -10.19 4.97
CA GLN A 272 -12.95 -11.05 3.88
C GLN A 272 -14.42 -11.43 4.07
N SER A 273 -14.80 -11.83 5.29
CA SER A 273 -16.19 -12.15 5.62
C SER A 273 -17.14 -10.96 5.47
N VAL A 274 -16.68 -9.77 5.86
CA VAL A 274 -17.45 -8.52 5.73
C VAL A 274 -17.63 -8.14 4.26
N VAL A 275 -16.59 -8.27 3.42
CA VAL A 275 -16.69 -8.05 1.97
C VAL A 275 -17.67 -9.02 1.31
N LEU A 276 -17.65 -10.31 1.72
CA LEU A 276 -18.60 -11.31 1.20
C LEU A 276 -20.05 -10.92 1.50
N PHE A 277 -20.33 -10.49 2.74
CA PHE A 277 -21.66 -10.03 3.14
C PHE A 277 -22.08 -8.78 2.36
N LEU A 278 -21.19 -7.79 2.25
CA LEU A 278 -21.42 -6.58 1.48
C LEU A 278 -21.76 -6.89 0.02
N GLU A 279 -21.00 -7.76 -0.64
CA GLU A 279 -21.23 -8.12 -2.04
C GLU A 279 -22.58 -8.84 -2.23
N ARG A 280 -22.92 -9.79 -1.35
CA ARG A 280 -24.08 -10.65 -1.55
C ARG A 280 -25.40 -10.03 -1.08
N VAL A 281 -25.39 -9.24 -0.02
CA VAL A 281 -26.60 -8.67 0.59
C VAL A 281 -26.89 -7.27 0.03
N TYR A 282 -25.90 -6.40 0.01
CA TYR A 282 -26.06 -5.03 -0.48
C TYR A 282 -25.82 -4.97 -1.97
N GLY A 283 -24.72 -5.54 -2.44
CA GLY A 283 -24.17 -5.27 -3.76
C GLY A 283 -23.50 -3.89 -3.80
N MET A 284 -22.43 -3.76 -4.59
CA MET A 284 -21.85 -2.46 -4.92
C MET A 284 -22.49 -1.95 -6.21
N GLU A 285 -23.77 -1.61 -6.14
CA GLU A 285 -24.54 -1.14 -7.31
C GLU A 285 -24.37 0.37 -7.55
N ASP A 286 -23.97 1.12 -6.52
CA ASP A 286 -23.78 2.56 -6.56
C ASP A 286 -22.31 2.95 -6.79
N LYS A 287 -22.08 3.90 -7.71
CA LYS A 287 -20.75 4.45 -8.01
C LYS A 287 -20.17 5.20 -6.81
N GLU A 288 -20.98 5.96 -6.07
CA GLU A 288 -20.50 6.75 -4.93
C GLU A 288 -19.99 5.83 -3.82
N LEU A 289 -20.80 4.83 -3.44
CA LEU A 289 -20.40 3.78 -2.49
C LEU A 289 -19.12 3.06 -2.94
N PHE A 290 -19.01 2.72 -4.21
CA PHE A 290 -17.86 2.02 -4.77
C PHE A 290 -16.56 2.82 -4.62
N PHE A 291 -16.56 4.10 -5.00
CA PHE A 291 -15.37 4.95 -4.90
C PHE A 291 -15.01 5.27 -3.46
N LYS A 292 -16.01 5.48 -2.59
CA LYS A 292 -15.78 5.66 -1.14
C LYS A 292 -15.09 4.44 -0.52
N LEU A 293 -15.56 3.23 -0.83
CA LEU A 293 -14.93 1.98 -0.36
C LEU A 293 -13.53 1.77 -0.95
N LEU A 294 -13.32 2.14 -2.21
CA LEU A 294 -12.01 2.08 -2.84
C LEU A 294 -11.00 2.97 -2.11
N GLU A 295 -11.38 4.20 -1.78
CA GLU A 295 -10.52 5.18 -1.11
C GLU A 295 -10.29 4.86 0.37
N GLU A 296 -11.35 4.65 1.13
CA GLU A 296 -11.29 4.54 2.59
C GLU A 296 -10.87 3.15 3.08
N ALA A 297 -11.09 2.09 2.29
CA ALA A 297 -10.81 0.71 2.70
C ALA A 297 -9.83 -0.01 1.77
N PHE A 298 -10.21 -0.28 0.52
CA PHE A 298 -9.46 -1.21 -0.32
C PHE A 298 -8.07 -0.70 -0.71
N LEU A 299 -7.91 0.59 -0.98
CA LEU A 299 -6.59 1.17 -1.30
C LEU A 299 -5.64 1.07 -0.11
N MET A 300 -6.13 1.22 1.12
CA MET A 300 -5.32 1.05 2.34
C MET A 300 -4.84 -0.39 2.47
N ASP A 301 -5.72 -1.37 2.25
CA ASP A 301 -5.40 -2.80 2.29
C ASP A 301 -4.37 -3.18 1.20
N LEU A 302 -4.53 -2.63 -0.01
CA LEU A 302 -3.58 -2.82 -1.12
C LEU A 302 -2.20 -2.23 -0.80
N ARG A 303 -2.15 -1.05 -0.19
CA ARG A 303 -0.89 -0.42 0.24
C ARG A 303 -0.19 -1.24 1.32
N ALA A 304 -0.94 -1.73 2.31
CA ALA A 304 -0.41 -2.61 3.35
C ALA A 304 0.28 -3.85 2.77
N ALA A 305 -0.30 -4.46 1.73
CA ALA A 305 0.30 -5.63 1.06
C ALA A 305 1.64 -5.32 0.40
N THR A 306 1.83 -4.10 -0.12
CA THR A 306 3.11 -3.69 -0.72
C THR A 306 4.18 -3.31 0.31
N LEU A 307 3.81 -3.10 1.58
CA LEU A 307 4.74 -2.71 2.64
C LEU A 307 5.34 -3.90 3.40
N LEU A 308 4.68 -5.06 3.40
CA LEU A 308 5.07 -6.25 4.15
C LEU A 308 6.14 -7.12 3.48
N GLU A 309 6.74 -6.65 2.38
CA GLU A 309 7.82 -7.38 1.70
C GLU A 309 9.14 -7.24 2.49
N LYS A 310 9.53 -8.29 3.22
CA LYS A 310 10.81 -8.36 3.94
C LYS A 310 11.96 -8.55 2.93
N ALA A 311 13.04 -7.77 3.08
CA ALA A 311 14.21 -7.82 2.20
C ALA A 311 14.90 -9.21 2.21
N ASP A 312 14.76 -9.95 3.30
CA ASP A 312 15.45 -11.22 3.55
C ASP A 312 14.76 -12.44 2.88
N GLY A 313 13.63 -12.22 2.21
CA GLY A 313 12.88 -13.29 1.53
C GLY A 313 12.15 -14.26 2.46
N THR A 314 12.05 -13.94 3.76
CA THR A 314 11.27 -14.71 4.73
C THR A 314 9.77 -14.55 4.46
N GLU A 315 9.04 -15.67 4.49
CA GLU A 315 7.60 -15.67 4.27
C GLU A 315 6.87 -15.03 5.47
N SER A 316 6.13 -13.96 5.20
CA SER A 316 5.24 -13.30 6.17
C SER A 316 3.87 -13.97 6.14
N GLU A 317 3.41 -14.50 7.27
CA GLU A 317 2.07 -15.11 7.39
C GLU A 317 0.99 -14.07 7.12
N MET A 318 1.19 -12.85 7.64
CA MET A 318 0.33 -11.70 7.39
C MET A 318 0.29 -11.33 5.90
N ALA A 319 1.44 -11.26 5.22
CA ALA A 319 1.48 -10.95 3.78
C ALA A 319 0.74 -12.03 2.96
N LEU A 320 0.90 -13.31 3.29
CA LEU A 320 0.18 -14.41 2.65
C LEU A 320 -1.33 -14.31 2.87
N ALA A 321 -1.77 -14.04 4.11
CA ALA A 321 -3.18 -13.86 4.43
C ALA A 321 -3.79 -12.65 3.69
N LEU A 322 -3.07 -11.53 3.65
CA LEU A 322 -3.52 -10.33 2.97
C LEU A 322 -3.61 -10.51 1.45
N ASN A 323 -2.63 -11.18 0.84
CA ASN A 323 -2.66 -11.53 -0.58
C ASN A 323 -3.81 -12.48 -0.94
N ARG A 324 -4.20 -13.40 -0.04
CA ARG A 324 -5.39 -14.25 -0.21
C ARG A 324 -6.68 -13.42 -0.16
N TYR A 325 -6.81 -12.53 0.82
CA TYR A 325 -7.97 -11.64 0.93
C TYR A 325 -8.12 -10.73 -0.30
N ILE A 326 -7.03 -10.09 -0.74
CA ILE A 326 -7.00 -9.23 -1.92
C ILE A 326 -7.39 -10.03 -3.18
N GLY A 327 -6.77 -11.19 -3.40
CA GLY A 327 -7.01 -12.01 -4.59
C GLY A 327 -8.40 -12.66 -4.64
N ASN A 328 -8.96 -13.04 -3.48
CA ASN A 328 -10.24 -13.77 -3.41
C ASN A 328 -11.45 -12.84 -3.31
N SER A 329 -11.29 -11.62 -2.81
CA SER A 329 -12.43 -10.74 -2.49
C SER A 329 -12.30 -9.34 -3.09
N ILE A 330 -11.19 -8.63 -2.87
CA ILE A 330 -11.05 -7.26 -3.37
C ILE A 330 -10.95 -7.21 -4.90
N LEU A 331 -9.97 -7.89 -5.50
CA LEU A 331 -9.73 -7.81 -6.94
C LEU A 331 -10.92 -8.33 -7.77
N PRO A 332 -11.53 -9.50 -7.46
CA PRO A 332 -12.72 -9.94 -8.18
C PRO A 332 -13.87 -8.94 -8.06
N ALA A 333 -14.05 -8.35 -6.88
CA ALA A 333 -15.05 -7.32 -6.65
C ALA A 333 -14.79 -6.07 -7.49
N LEU A 334 -13.54 -5.62 -7.63
CA LEU A 334 -13.17 -4.46 -8.42
C LEU A 334 -13.24 -4.72 -9.94
N ILE A 335 -12.88 -5.92 -10.39
CA ILE A 335 -12.95 -6.34 -11.81
C ILE A 335 -14.42 -6.37 -12.26
N LYS A 336 -15.30 -6.94 -11.45
CA LYS A 336 -16.73 -7.09 -11.77
C LYS A 336 -17.44 -5.75 -12.03
N ARG A 337 -16.94 -4.65 -11.47
CA ARG A 337 -17.48 -3.28 -11.64
C ARG A 337 -16.59 -2.42 -12.54
N SER A 338 -15.89 -3.00 -13.51
CA SER A 338 -15.00 -2.23 -14.39
C SER A 338 -15.68 -1.05 -15.09
N SER A 339 -16.98 -1.17 -15.42
CA SER A 339 -17.77 -0.11 -16.03
C SER A 339 -17.88 1.17 -15.20
N PHE A 340 -17.59 1.12 -13.89
CA PHE A 340 -17.61 2.31 -13.03
C PHE A 340 -16.39 3.21 -13.24
N TYR A 341 -15.29 2.67 -13.77
CA TYR A 341 -14.10 3.46 -14.09
C TYR A 341 -14.29 4.36 -15.31
N ALA A 342 -15.26 4.05 -16.18
CA ALA A 342 -15.61 4.90 -17.29
C ALA A 342 -16.20 6.23 -16.81
N ASP A 343 -15.70 7.33 -17.38
CA ASP A 343 -16.12 8.71 -17.12
C ASP A 343 -15.93 9.18 -15.65
N ALA A 344 -14.99 8.58 -14.93
CA ALA A 344 -14.68 8.89 -13.52
C ALA A 344 -13.60 9.97 -13.33
N GLU A 345 -13.70 11.09 -14.06
CA GLU A 345 -12.68 12.15 -14.05
C GLU A 345 -12.49 12.79 -12.66
N SER A 346 -13.54 12.91 -11.86
CA SER A 346 -13.47 13.42 -10.49
C SER A 346 -12.60 12.57 -9.56
N ASN A 347 -12.51 11.26 -9.84
CA ASN A 347 -11.75 10.28 -9.05
C ASN A 347 -10.43 9.90 -9.73
N ALA A 348 -9.95 10.70 -10.69
CA ALA A 348 -8.71 10.46 -11.41
C ALA A 348 -7.49 10.22 -10.50
N PRO A 349 -7.24 11.02 -9.44
CA PRO A 349 -6.12 10.77 -8.53
C PRO A 349 -6.23 9.44 -7.77
N LEU A 350 -7.45 9.05 -7.39
CA LEU A 350 -7.71 7.80 -6.70
C LEU A 350 -7.44 6.59 -7.62
N LEU A 351 -7.88 6.67 -8.88
CA LEU A 351 -7.63 5.62 -9.88
C LEU A 351 -6.16 5.49 -10.22
N ASP A 352 -5.44 6.61 -10.33
CA ASP A 352 -3.99 6.63 -10.54
C ASP A 352 -3.23 6.00 -9.35
N ALA A 353 -3.57 6.41 -8.13
CA ALA A 353 -2.99 5.82 -6.91
C ALA A 353 -3.27 4.31 -6.82
N THR A 354 -4.47 3.87 -7.19
CA THR A 354 -4.85 2.45 -7.23
C THR A 354 -4.05 1.70 -8.29
N LEU A 355 -3.93 2.25 -9.50
CA LEU A 355 -3.18 1.68 -10.61
C LEU A 355 -1.71 1.46 -10.23
N HIS A 356 -1.05 2.48 -9.69
CA HIS A 356 0.35 2.38 -9.28
C HIS A 356 0.57 1.43 -8.11
N THR A 357 -0.37 1.38 -7.14
CA THR A 357 -0.30 0.47 -6.00
C THR A 357 -0.45 -0.98 -6.45
N VAL A 358 -1.45 -1.29 -7.29
CA VAL A 358 -1.67 -2.66 -7.77
C VAL A 358 -0.60 -3.10 -8.77
N TYR A 359 -0.05 -2.18 -9.56
CA TYR A 359 1.11 -2.48 -10.40
C TYR A 359 2.34 -2.81 -9.56
N ARG A 360 2.59 -2.08 -8.46
CA ARG A 360 3.65 -2.43 -7.49
C ARG A 360 3.39 -3.81 -6.87
N LEU A 361 2.15 -4.10 -6.47
CA LEU A 361 1.75 -5.40 -5.95
C LEU A 361 2.10 -6.53 -6.92
N SER A 362 1.93 -6.34 -8.23
CA SER A 362 2.25 -7.36 -9.25
C SER A 362 3.71 -7.83 -9.25
N LYS A 363 4.63 -7.01 -8.70
CA LYS A 363 6.06 -7.30 -8.60
C LYS A 363 6.46 -8.01 -7.31
N CYS A 364 5.58 -8.09 -6.31
CA CYS A 364 5.87 -8.74 -5.04
C CYS A 364 6.14 -10.24 -5.25
N LYS A 365 7.24 -10.73 -4.69
CA LYS A 365 7.71 -12.12 -4.90
C LYS A 365 6.81 -13.18 -4.25
N ILE A 366 6.11 -12.81 -3.17
CA ILE A 366 5.25 -13.70 -2.37
C ILE A 366 3.98 -14.16 -3.12
N LEU A 367 3.61 -13.50 -4.22
CA LEU A 367 2.40 -13.82 -4.97
C LEU A 367 2.53 -15.14 -5.76
N THR A 368 1.53 -16.00 -5.61
CA THR A 368 1.38 -17.20 -6.47
C THR A 368 1.04 -16.82 -7.91
N LYS A 369 1.27 -17.73 -8.87
CA LYS A 369 0.94 -17.52 -10.29
C LYS A 369 -0.52 -17.10 -10.50
N GLY A 370 -1.48 -17.78 -9.86
CA GLY A 370 -2.90 -17.45 -9.97
C GLY A 370 -3.27 -16.08 -9.37
N GLN A 371 -2.64 -15.69 -8.26
CA GLN A 371 -2.85 -14.34 -7.69
C GLN A 371 -2.28 -13.26 -8.61
N ARG A 372 -1.10 -13.51 -9.22
CA ARG A 372 -0.49 -12.58 -10.18
C ARG A 372 -1.34 -12.44 -11.45
N GLU A 373 -1.96 -13.53 -11.92
CA GLU A 373 -2.94 -13.49 -13.01
C GLU A 373 -4.16 -12.63 -12.65
N MET A 374 -4.71 -12.77 -11.44
CA MET A 374 -5.83 -11.93 -10.94
C MET A 374 -5.46 -10.44 -10.86
N VAL A 375 -4.25 -10.13 -10.35
CA VAL A 375 -3.70 -8.77 -10.35
C VAL A 375 -3.59 -8.22 -11.77
N SER A 376 -3.10 -9.05 -12.70
CA SER A 376 -3.00 -8.69 -14.10
C SER A 376 -4.37 -8.44 -14.75
N ASP A 377 -5.37 -9.27 -14.47
CA ASP A 377 -6.74 -9.12 -14.97
C ASP A 377 -7.38 -7.83 -14.46
N PHE A 378 -7.16 -7.46 -13.20
CA PHE A 378 -7.58 -6.18 -12.65
C PHE A 378 -6.91 -5.00 -13.36
N LEU A 379 -5.58 -5.00 -13.50
CA LEU A 379 -4.86 -3.92 -14.16
C LEU A 379 -5.34 -3.73 -15.61
N VAL A 380 -5.64 -4.83 -16.30
CA VAL A 380 -6.23 -4.79 -17.64
C VAL A 380 -7.64 -4.19 -17.61
N ALA A 381 -8.49 -4.63 -16.67
CA ALA A 381 -9.86 -4.11 -16.55
C ALA A 381 -9.88 -2.60 -16.22
N LEU A 382 -8.97 -2.13 -15.38
CA LEU A 382 -8.82 -0.73 -15.02
C LEU A 382 -8.29 0.11 -16.19
N THR A 383 -7.15 -0.28 -16.76
CA THR A 383 -6.51 0.48 -17.86
C THR A 383 -7.37 0.52 -19.12
N ARG A 384 -8.23 -0.49 -19.35
CA ARG A 384 -9.18 -0.54 -20.47
C ARG A 384 -10.26 0.55 -20.42
N GLU A 385 -10.61 1.04 -19.24
CA GLU A 385 -11.68 2.04 -19.06
C GLU A 385 -11.10 3.45 -18.82
N MET A 386 -9.82 3.56 -18.43
CA MET A 386 -9.13 4.85 -18.27
C MET A 386 -8.77 5.49 -19.61
N GLN A 387 -8.82 6.83 -19.64
CA GLN A 387 -8.38 7.63 -20.78
C GLN A 387 -6.85 7.50 -20.99
N PRO A 388 -6.35 7.49 -22.25
CA PRO A 388 -4.93 7.29 -22.53
C PRO A 388 -4.00 8.30 -21.84
N ALA A 389 -4.39 9.57 -21.77
CA ALA A 389 -3.58 10.63 -21.16
C ALA A 389 -3.33 10.40 -19.66
N MET A 390 -4.25 9.74 -18.94
CA MET A 390 -4.06 9.40 -17.53
C MET A 390 -3.01 8.31 -17.30
N LEU A 391 -2.63 7.58 -18.34
CA LEU A 391 -1.67 6.48 -18.26
C LEU A 391 -0.22 6.95 -18.47
N LEU A 392 0.01 8.25 -18.74
CA LEU A 392 1.36 8.80 -18.93
C LEU A 392 2.31 8.52 -17.75
N PRO A 393 1.92 8.68 -16.47
CA PRO A 393 2.78 8.33 -15.34
C PRO A 393 3.15 6.84 -15.31
N LEU A 394 2.20 5.96 -15.63
CA LEU A 394 2.45 4.53 -15.75
C LEU A 394 3.37 4.22 -16.93
N LEU A 395 3.21 4.86 -18.09
CA LEU A 395 4.08 4.68 -19.27
C LEU A 395 5.52 5.08 -18.98
N ARG A 396 5.75 6.19 -18.26
CA ARG A 396 7.09 6.58 -17.79
C ARG A 396 7.73 5.44 -16.99
N LYS A 397 6.99 4.88 -16.03
CA LYS A 397 7.46 3.77 -15.19
C LYS A 397 7.71 2.49 -15.98
N LEU A 398 6.79 2.11 -16.86
CA LEU A 398 6.91 0.91 -17.70
C LEU A 398 8.12 0.97 -18.64
N THR A 399 8.47 2.16 -19.14
CA THR A 399 9.67 2.37 -19.97
C THR A 399 10.95 1.95 -19.25
N ILE A 400 11.02 2.23 -17.94
CA ILE A 400 12.15 1.85 -17.08
C ILE A 400 12.09 0.36 -16.77
N ASP A 401 10.95 -0.15 -16.34
CA ASP A 401 10.78 -1.53 -15.88
C ASP A 401 11.03 -2.56 -16.99
N VAL A 402 10.67 -2.20 -18.23
CA VAL A 402 10.80 -3.07 -19.40
C VAL A 402 12.20 -2.97 -20.03
N SER A 403 13.04 -2.04 -19.57
CA SER A 403 14.44 -1.92 -20.04
C SER A 403 15.26 -3.20 -19.79
N LYS A 404 14.92 -3.98 -18.76
CA LYS A 404 15.49 -5.30 -18.48
C LYS A 404 14.37 -6.33 -18.36
N LEU A 405 14.17 -7.12 -19.40
CA LEU A 405 13.13 -8.15 -19.41
C LEU A 405 13.45 -9.26 -18.40
N SER A 406 12.46 -9.60 -17.59
CA SER A 406 12.51 -10.66 -16.58
C SER A 406 11.15 -11.35 -16.49
N GLU A 407 11.01 -12.42 -15.72
CA GLU A 407 9.72 -13.09 -15.51
C GLU A 407 8.63 -12.14 -14.96
N TYR A 408 9.04 -11.13 -14.19
CA TYR A 408 8.15 -10.12 -13.59
C TYR A 408 7.66 -9.07 -14.60
N THR A 409 8.27 -8.96 -15.79
CA THR A 409 7.82 -8.02 -16.83
C THR A 409 6.63 -8.55 -17.63
N THR A 410 6.21 -9.81 -17.43
CA THR A 410 5.06 -10.43 -18.13
C THR A 410 3.75 -9.64 -17.97
N VAL A 411 3.48 -9.11 -16.77
CA VAL A 411 2.31 -8.27 -16.49
C VAL A 411 2.42 -6.93 -17.23
N ALA A 412 3.60 -6.30 -17.19
CA ALA A 412 3.89 -5.05 -17.92
C ALA A 412 3.69 -5.22 -19.43
N LEU A 413 4.21 -6.31 -20.02
CA LEU A 413 4.06 -6.61 -21.44
C LEU A 413 2.60 -6.83 -21.83
N ARG A 414 1.81 -7.52 -21.00
CA ARG A 414 0.37 -7.70 -21.24
C ARG A 414 -0.39 -6.37 -21.21
N LEU A 415 -0.08 -5.50 -20.25
CA LEU A 415 -0.70 -4.17 -20.15
C LEU A 415 -0.38 -3.30 -21.36
N LEU A 416 0.89 -3.24 -21.75
CA LEU A 416 1.33 -2.49 -22.92
C LEU A 416 0.66 -3.00 -24.20
N THR A 417 0.63 -4.32 -24.41
CA THR A 417 0.00 -4.94 -25.59
C THR A 417 -1.46 -4.48 -25.72
N LEU A 418 -2.26 -4.66 -24.67
CA LEU A 418 -3.68 -4.32 -24.70
C LEU A 418 -3.93 -2.81 -24.79
N HIS A 419 -3.08 -1.99 -24.17
CA HIS A 419 -3.16 -0.55 -24.28
C HIS A 419 -2.94 -0.07 -25.72
N TYR A 420 -1.86 -0.50 -26.38
CA TYR A 420 -1.57 -0.05 -27.75
C TYR A 420 -2.51 -0.66 -28.79
N GLU A 421 -3.01 -1.89 -28.60
CA GLU A 421 -4.07 -2.45 -29.46
C GLU A 421 -5.36 -1.62 -29.40
N ARG A 422 -5.76 -1.18 -28.20
CA ARG A 422 -6.94 -0.32 -28.00
C ARG A 422 -6.69 1.11 -28.51
N CYS A 423 -5.54 1.68 -28.18
CA CYS A 423 -5.22 3.10 -28.36
C CYS A 423 -4.44 3.39 -29.64
N GLY A 424 -4.26 2.44 -30.57
CA GLY A 424 -3.43 2.64 -31.76
C GLY A 424 -3.81 3.89 -32.58
N LYS A 425 -5.10 4.23 -32.67
CA LYS A 425 -5.56 5.46 -33.35
C LYS A 425 -5.16 6.75 -32.63
N TYR A 426 -5.04 6.72 -31.30
CA TYR A 426 -4.64 7.87 -30.49
C TYR A 426 -3.15 8.20 -30.69
N TYR A 427 -2.30 7.17 -30.78
CA TYR A 427 -0.85 7.31 -31.01
C TYR A 427 -0.48 7.54 -32.48
N GLY A 428 -1.23 6.94 -33.41
CA GLY A 428 -0.95 7.01 -34.85
C GLY A 428 -1.46 8.27 -35.55
N ALA A 429 -2.22 9.13 -34.85
CA ALA A 429 -2.76 10.35 -35.42
C ALA A 429 -1.73 11.49 -35.47
N SER A 430 -1.76 12.26 -36.57
CA SER A 430 -0.88 13.42 -36.76
C SER A 430 -1.20 14.53 -35.75
N ALA A 431 -0.16 15.21 -35.26
CA ALA A 431 -0.19 16.20 -34.17
C ALA A 431 -1.14 17.40 -34.37
N ALA A 432 -1.80 17.50 -35.53
CA ALA A 432 -2.76 18.55 -35.86
C ALA A 432 -4.21 18.26 -35.39
N THR A 433 -4.49 17.10 -34.77
CA THR A 433 -5.85 16.74 -34.33
C THR A 433 -5.97 16.88 -32.80
N PRO A 434 -6.97 17.61 -32.26
CA PRO A 434 -7.21 17.65 -30.82
C PRO A 434 -7.55 16.25 -30.28
N GLY A 435 -6.95 15.86 -29.15
CA GLY A 435 -7.18 14.54 -28.52
C GLY A 435 -6.27 13.41 -29.04
N THR A 436 -5.10 13.73 -29.59
CA THR A 436 -4.07 12.76 -29.99
C THR A 436 -2.90 12.72 -29.00
N ALA A 437 -2.10 11.66 -29.07
CA ALA A 437 -0.91 11.50 -28.23
C ALA A 437 0.02 12.71 -28.31
N THR A 438 0.49 13.14 -27.14
CA THR A 438 1.53 14.14 -26.95
C THR A 438 2.88 13.65 -27.50
N GLU A 439 3.79 14.57 -27.81
CA GLU A 439 5.13 14.20 -28.28
C GLU A 439 5.94 13.44 -27.23
N GLU A 440 5.69 13.69 -25.94
CA GLU A 440 6.27 12.92 -24.85
C GLU A 440 5.79 11.45 -24.89
N GLU A 441 4.47 11.23 -24.99
CA GLU A 441 3.89 9.90 -25.08
C GLU A 441 4.44 9.11 -26.29
N LYS A 442 4.59 9.76 -27.44
CA LYS A 442 5.19 9.13 -28.63
C LYS A 442 6.67 8.81 -28.43
N ARG A 443 7.45 9.68 -27.77
CA ARG A 443 8.87 9.44 -27.45
C ARG A 443 9.02 8.23 -26.51
N LEU A 444 8.22 8.17 -25.44
CA LEU A 444 8.19 7.04 -24.50
C LEU A 444 7.81 5.73 -25.20
N THR A 445 6.82 5.79 -26.10
CA THR A 445 6.39 4.64 -26.92
C THR A 445 7.55 4.11 -27.78
N MET A 446 8.33 4.99 -28.40
CA MET A 446 9.49 4.61 -29.22
C MET A 446 10.68 4.11 -28.37
N MET A 447 10.88 4.67 -27.18
CA MET A 447 11.85 4.13 -26.21
C MET A 447 11.47 2.72 -25.76
N LEU A 448 10.18 2.47 -25.47
CA LEU A 448 9.67 1.15 -25.14
C LEU A 448 9.94 0.14 -26.26
N PHE A 449 9.63 0.50 -27.52
CA PHE A 449 9.92 -0.35 -28.68
C PHE A 449 11.40 -0.72 -28.75
N THR A 450 12.27 0.28 -28.65
CA THR A 450 13.73 0.12 -28.74
C THR A 450 14.26 -0.73 -27.61
N ASN A 451 13.83 -0.46 -26.37
CA ASN A 451 14.26 -1.19 -25.17
C ASN A 451 13.84 -2.66 -25.21
N ILE A 452 12.58 -2.95 -25.55
CA ILE A 452 12.10 -4.34 -25.67
C ILE A 452 12.87 -5.07 -26.77
N PHE A 453 13.03 -4.44 -27.95
CA PHE A 453 13.72 -5.05 -29.08
C PHE A 453 15.19 -5.36 -28.75
N GLN A 454 15.90 -4.40 -28.15
CA GLN A 454 17.28 -4.59 -27.73
C GLN A 454 17.42 -5.68 -26.67
N SER A 455 16.55 -5.71 -25.66
CA SER A 455 16.59 -6.76 -24.64
C SER A 455 16.31 -8.15 -25.22
N LEU A 456 15.31 -8.30 -26.09
CA LEU A 456 15.04 -9.58 -26.76
C LEU A 456 16.20 -10.05 -27.64
N SER A 457 16.89 -9.13 -28.33
CA SER A 457 18.03 -9.49 -29.19
C SER A 457 19.26 -9.99 -28.43
N LYS A 458 19.38 -9.67 -27.13
CA LYS A 458 20.50 -10.09 -26.27
C LYS A 458 20.17 -11.29 -25.40
N MET A 459 18.91 -11.72 -25.35
CA MET A 459 18.43 -12.79 -24.48
C MET A 459 18.34 -14.14 -25.19
N GLU A 460 18.49 -15.22 -24.42
CA GLU A 460 18.17 -16.57 -24.89
C GLU A 460 16.65 -16.75 -25.06
N TYR A 461 16.26 -17.65 -25.95
CA TYR A 461 14.85 -17.87 -26.27
C TYR A 461 14.11 -18.53 -25.11
N ASP A 462 13.20 -17.78 -24.49
CA ASP A 462 12.21 -18.27 -23.52
C ASP A 462 10.80 -18.23 -24.15
N PRO A 463 10.14 -19.38 -24.35
CA PRO A 463 8.82 -19.45 -24.96
C PRO A 463 7.74 -18.61 -24.26
N GLU A 464 7.74 -18.53 -22.92
CA GLU A 464 6.70 -17.83 -22.16
C GLU A 464 6.88 -16.31 -22.27
N LEU A 465 8.13 -15.83 -22.11
CA LEU A 465 8.46 -14.41 -22.24
C LEU A 465 8.36 -13.91 -23.68
N PHE A 466 8.92 -14.62 -24.66
CA PHE A 466 8.83 -14.24 -26.09
C PHE A 466 7.38 -14.27 -26.58
N GLY A 467 6.58 -15.23 -26.09
CA GLY A 467 5.15 -15.31 -26.37
C GLY A 467 4.35 -14.09 -25.91
N LYS A 468 4.85 -13.32 -24.93
CA LYS A 468 4.24 -12.06 -24.47
C LYS A 468 4.93 -10.82 -25.04
N ALA A 469 6.23 -10.87 -25.27
CA ALA A 469 7.02 -9.72 -25.72
C ALA A 469 6.83 -9.41 -27.22
N LEU A 470 6.71 -10.43 -28.07
CA LEU A 470 6.51 -10.23 -29.52
C LEU A 470 5.16 -9.58 -29.87
N PRO A 471 4.01 -10.00 -29.30
CA PRO A 471 2.75 -9.28 -29.46
C PRO A 471 2.84 -7.83 -28.99
N CYS A 472 3.52 -7.57 -27.88
CA CYS A 472 3.74 -6.22 -27.36
C CYS A 472 4.51 -5.34 -28.34
N LEU A 473 5.62 -5.83 -28.89
CA LEU A 473 6.40 -5.13 -29.91
C LEU A 473 5.57 -4.83 -31.16
N SER A 474 4.79 -5.80 -31.62
CA SER A 474 3.90 -5.64 -32.77
C SER A 474 2.84 -4.56 -32.51
N ALA A 475 2.19 -4.58 -31.34
CA ALA A 475 1.19 -3.60 -30.96
C ALA A 475 1.77 -2.18 -30.89
N ILE A 476 2.95 -2.02 -30.28
CA ILE A 476 3.67 -0.73 -30.21
C ILE A 476 4.04 -0.25 -31.61
N GLY A 477 4.61 -1.12 -32.45
CA GLY A 477 5.01 -0.78 -33.82
C GLY A 477 3.85 -0.36 -34.71
N CYS A 478 2.67 -0.97 -34.52
CA CYS A 478 1.44 -0.59 -35.22
C CYS A 478 0.82 0.73 -34.71
N ALA A 479 1.11 1.12 -33.46
CA ALA A 479 0.58 2.34 -32.86
C ALA A 479 1.37 3.59 -33.26
N LEU A 480 2.66 3.47 -33.55
CA LEU A 480 3.50 4.58 -33.98
C LEU A 480 3.34 4.87 -35.49
N PRO A 481 3.38 6.15 -35.91
CA PRO A 481 3.48 6.50 -37.32
C PRO A 481 4.76 5.93 -37.95
N PRO A 482 4.73 5.44 -39.21
CA PRO A 482 5.89 4.83 -39.86
C PRO A 482 7.07 5.78 -40.05
N ASP A 483 6.82 7.09 -40.05
CA ASP A 483 7.84 8.13 -40.19
C ASP A 483 8.36 8.66 -38.84
N TYR A 484 7.83 8.17 -37.71
CA TYR A 484 8.28 8.58 -36.38
C TYR A 484 9.62 7.90 -36.06
N SER A 485 10.67 8.69 -35.90
CA SER A 485 12.02 8.24 -35.54
C SER A 485 12.54 9.12 -34.41
N LEU A 486 13.29 8.55 -33.47
CA LEU A 486 13.95 9.33 -32.43
C LEU A 486 14.96 10.26 -33.10
N THR A 487 14.64 11.56 -33.18
CA THR A 487 15.64 12.56 -33.53
C THR A 487 16.62 12.64 -32.35
N THR A 488 17.84 12.17 -32.55
CA THR A 488 18.94 12.26 -31.56
C THR A 488 19.27 13.73 -31.33
N GLY A 489 18.60 14.35 -30.37
CA GLY A 489 18.88 15.69 -29.87
C GLY A 489 19.64 15.64 -28.55
N TYR A 490 20.37 16.72 -28.24
CA TYR A 490 21.17 16.94 -27.03
C TYR A 490 20.49 16.60 -25.68
N GLU A 491 19.16 16.42 -25.67
CA GLU A 491 18.39 15.96 -24.50
C GLU A 491 18.59 14.47 -24.17
N ASP A 492 19.11 13.65 -25.09
CA ASP A 492 19.35 12.22 -24.84
C ASP A 492 20.43 11.94 -23.79
N GLU A 493 21.38 12.86 -23.55
CA GLU A 493 22.33 12.70 -22.43
C GLU A 493 21.70 12.99 -21.07
N LEU A 494 20.71 13.89 -21.02
CA LEU A 494 20.01 14.26 -19.79
C LEU A 494 19.10 13.12 -19.28
N TYR A 495 18.53 12.33 -20.20
CA TYR A 495 17.68 11.17 -19.87
C TYR A 495 18.40 9.80 -19.92
N ASN A 496 19.55 9.67 -20.63
CA ASN A 496 20.42 8.48 -20.53
C ASN A 496 21.18 8.40 -19.21
N THR A 497 21.17 9.48 -18.42
CA THR A 497 21.51 9.41 -16.99
C THR A 497 20.35 8.76 -16.26
N SER A 498 20.12 7.49 -16.59
CA SER A 498 19.12 6.63 -15.99
C SER A 498 19.37 6.59 -14.49
N SER A 499 18.61 7.42 -13.80
CA SER A 499 18.01 7.14 -12.52
C SER A 499 17.80 5.63 -12.40
N THR A 500 18.71 4.98 -11.68
CA THR A 500 18.54 3.64 -11.13
C THR A 500 17.40 3.71 -10.12
N ALA A 501 16.16 3.72 -10.62
CA ALA A 501 14.94 3.81 -9.83
C ALA A 501 14.22 2.45 -9.77
N GLU A 502 14.98 1.35 -9.76
CA GLU A 502 14.66 0.18 -8.94
C GLU A 502 15.91 -0.22 -8.15
N GLY A 503 15.86 0.08 -6.86
CA GLY A 503 16.94 -0.06 -5.87
C GLY A 503 16.71 0.95 -4.72
N PRO A 504 17.30 0.77 -3.52
CA PRO A 504 17.29 1.80 -2.48
C PRO A 504 17.77 3.14 -3.08
N TYR A 505 17.22 4.26 -2.61
CA TYR A 505 17.59 5.62 -3.04
C TYR A 505 19.11 5.73 -3.17
N ASN A 506 19.61 5.80 -4.40
CA ASN A 506 21.03 5.85 -4.73
C ASN A 506 21.32 7.14 -5.51
N PRO A 507 21.29 8.31 -4.85
CA PRO A 507 21.67 9.55 -5.48
C PRO A 507 23.13 9.45 -5.94
N LEU A 508 23.43 10.01 -7.09
CA LEU A 508 24.80 10.20 -7.58
C LEU A 508 25.16 11.69 -7.39
N PRO A 509 25.45 12.14 -6.16
CA PRO A 509 25.86 13.52 -5.94
C PRO A 509 27.17 13.80 -6.68
N ILE A 510 27.34 15.05 -7.08
CA ILE A 510 28.57 15.51 -7.72
C ILE A 510 29.67 15.57 -6.67
N ASP A 511 30.81 14.94 -6.94
CA ASP A 511 31.96 15.01 -6.05
C ASP A 511 32.56 16.44 -6.08
N ILE A 512 32.47 17.11 -4.94
CA ILE A 512 32.94 18.48 -4.71
C ILE A 512 34.16 18.52 -3.78
N SER A 513 34.70 17.36 -3.39
CA SER A 513 35.80 17.25 -2.41
C SER A 513 37.08 17.96 -2.87
N ASN A 514 37.32 17.96 -4.18
CA ASN A 514 38.51 18.55 -4.81
C ASN A 514 38.26 19.95 -5.41
N VAL A 515 37.11 20.57 -5.13
CA VAL A 515 36.77 21.90 -5.63
C VAL A 515 37.14 22.94 -4.59
N GLU A 516 38.10 23.80 -4.96
CA GLU A 516 38.52 24.94 -4.15
C GLU A 516 37.76 26.20 -4.57
N LEU A 517 37.41 27.04 -3.59
CA LEU A 517 36.76 28.32 -3.83
C LEU A 517 37.83 29.42 -3.85
N ASP A 518 37.76 30.29 -4.86
CA ASP A 518 38.63 31.47 -4.90
C ASP A 518 38.26 32.48 -3.80
N GLN A 519 39.16 33.41 -3.51
CA GLN A 519 38.99 34.37 -2.41
C GLN A 519 37.73 35.23 -2.59
N ASP A 520 37.44 35.67 -3.82
CA ASP A 520 36.25 36.50 -4.10
C ASP A 520 34.94 35.75 -3.82
N ILE A 521 34.92 34.44 -4.08
CA ILE A 521 33.78 33.56 -3.80
C ILE A 521 33.70 33.26 -2.30
N THR A 522 34.83 33.12 -1.64
CA THR A 522 34.90 32.95 -0.18
C THR A 522 34.37 34.19 0.55
N ASP A 523 34.69 35.39 0.05
CA ASP A 523 34.13 36.65 0.57
C ASP A 523 32.63 36.76 0.31
N LEU A 524 32.14 36.21 -0.82
CA LEU A 524 30.70 36.09 -1.09
C LEU A 524 30.01 35.20 -0.06
N VAL A 525 30.59 34.03 0.23
CA VAL A 525 30.07 33.08 1.22
C VAL A 525 29.93 33.77 2.58
N HIS A 526 30.93 34.55 2.99
CA HIS A 526 30.89 35.30 4.24
C HIS A 526 29.73 36.31 4.26
N LYS A 527 29.64 37.18 3.24
CA LYS A 527 28.58 38.21 3.16
C LYS A 527 27.18 37.59 3.08
N PHE A 528 27.04 36.49 2.34
CA PHE A 528 25.77 35.79 2.22
C PHE A 528 25.37 35.15 3.55
N SER A 529 26.31 34.54 4.27
CA SER A 529 26.05 33.94 5.58
C SER A 529 25.59 34.96 6.63
N GLU A 530 26.16 36.17 6.61
CA GLU A 530 25.74 37.30 7.44
C GLU A 530 24.32 37.76 7.09
N HIS A 531 24.06 38.01 5.79
CA HIS A 531 22.74 38.40 5.31
C HIS A 531 21.66 37.34 5.65
N TYR A 532 22.01 36.06 5.54
CA TYR A 532 21.11 34.96 5.87
C TYR A 532 20.75 34.95 7.37
N HIS A 533 21.75 35.14 8.24
CA HIS A 533 21.52 35.27 9.68
C HIS A 533 20.63 36.47 10.02
N ASP A 534 20.86 37.62 9.37
CA ASP A 534 20.05 38.82 9.58
C ASP A 534 18.60 38.61 9.15
N ALA A 535 18.37 37.95 8.01
CA ALA A 535 17.02 37.62 7.55
C ALA A 535 16.30 36.63 8.48
N TRP A 536 17.03 35.63 9.00
CA TRP A 536 16.52 34.69 10.00
C TRP A 536 16.16 35.43 11.31
N ALA A 537 17.05 36.29 11.80
CA ALA A 537 16.85 37.05 13.03
C ALA A 537 15.66 38.00 12.93
N ALA A 538 15.51 38.69 11.79
CA ALA A 538 14.39 39.58 11.51
C ALA A 538 13.04 38.84 11.60
N ARG A 539 12.91 37.69 10.91
CA ARG A 539 11.68 36.87 10.96
C ARG A 539 11.38 36.35 12.37
N LYS A 540 12.42 35.96 13.13
CA LYS A 540 12.24 35.52 14.52
C LYS A 540 11.76 36.68 15.41
N GLN A 541 12.35 37.87 15.26
CA GLN A 541 11.92 39.07 15.98
C GLN A 541 10.48 39.47 15.63
N GLU A 542 10.09 39.42 14.35
CA GLU A 542 8.70 39.64 13.92
C GLU A 542 7.71 38.67 14.57
N ASN A 543 8.13 37.43 14.82
CA ASN A 543 7.33 36.42 15.53
C ASN A 543 7.40 36.54 17.07
N GLY A 544 7.97 37.62 17.58
CA GLY A 544 8.03 37.94 19.01
C GLY A 544 9.16 37.24 19.76
N TRP A 545 10.19 36.73 19.08
CA TRP A 545 11.35 36.15 19.74
C TRP A 545 12.35 37.22 20.21
N THR A 546 12.93 37.01 21.38
CA THR A 546 13.90 37.92 22.00
C THR A 546 15.20 37.20 22.38
N TYR A 547 16.26 37.96 22.63
CA TYR A 547 17.55 37.39 23.02
C TYR A 547 17.54 36.88 24.47
N ALA A 548 18.15 35.71 24.71
CA ALA A 548 18.57 35.25 26.04
C ALA A 548 19.74 34.27 25.93
N GLU A 549 20.50 34.08 27.00
CA GLU A 549 21.66 33.17 27.02
C GLU A 549 21.30 31.71 26.79
N THR A 550 20.07 31.31 27.14
CA THR A 550 19.53 29.96 26.93
C THR A 550 18.28 30.01 26.06
N ARG A 551 18.05 28.94 25.29
CA ARG A 551 16.84 28.79 24.48
C ARG A 551 15.65 28.48 25.39
N ASN A 552 14.52 29.15 25.16
CA ASN A 552 13.26 28.85 25.81
C ASN A 552 12.11 29.12 24.83
N ASP A 553 11.41 28.07 24.42
CA ASP A 553 10.34 28.17 23.42
C ASP A 553 9.03 28.73 23.99
N GLU A 554 8.75 28.48 25.27
CA GLU A 554 7.57 29.03 25.97
C GLU A 554 7.67 30.55 26.13
N GLU A 555 8.85 31.05 26.47
CA GLU A 555 9.14 32.48 26.62
C GLU A 555 9.60 33.16 25.31
N ARG A 556 9.70 32.38 24.21
CA ARG A 556 10.21 32.83 22.90
C ARG A 556 11.57 33.53 23.00
N LYS A 557 12.56 32.83 23.57
CA LYS A 557 13.93 33.33 23.75
C LYS A 557 14.94 32.47 23.00
N HIS A 558 15.88 33.11 22.31
CA HIS A 558 16.89 32.41 21.52
C HIS A 558 18.30 33.04 21.65
N PRO A 559 19.36 32.23 21.91
CA PRO A 559 20.74 32.72 22.11
C PRO A 559 21.45 33.26 20.87
N ARG A 560 20.94 32.97 19.67
CA ARG A 560 21.52 33.42 18.40
C ARG A 560 20.94 34.75 17.94
N LEU A 561 19.97 35.34 18.64
CA LEU A 561 19.44 36.68 18.35
C LEU A 561 20.40 37.79 18.81
N LYS A 562 21.64 37.72 18.29
CA LYS A 562 22.73 38.67 18.46
C LYS A 562 23.35 38.94 17.08
N PRO A 563 24.11 40.03 16.90
CA PRO A 563 24.78 40.31 15.62
C PRO A 563 25.64 39.13 15.15
N TYR A 564 25.72 38.90 13.84
CA TYR A 564 26.48 37.78 13.23
C TYR A 564 27.93 37.73 13.74
N GLY A 565 28.60 38.88 13.85
CA GLY A 565 29.98 38.95 14.37
C GLY A 565 30.15 38.63 15.87
N MET A 566 29.06 38.42 16.61
CA MET A 566 29.09 37.96 18.01
C MET A 566 28.74 36.47 18.16
N LEU A 567 28.47 35.78 17.05
CA LEU A 567 28.36 34.33 17.02
C LEU A 567 29.76 33.71 17.19
N SER A 568 29.79 32.49 17.73
CA SER A 568 31.02 31.69 17.77
C SER A 568 31.42 31.23 16.37
N ASP A 569 32.70 30.90 16.17
CA ASP A 569 33.19 30.38 14.89
C ASP A 569 32.43 29.13 14.44
N TYR A 570 32.05 28.27 15.38
CA TYR A 570 31.23 27.08 15.13
C TYR A 570 29.83 27.43 14.59
N GLU A 571 29.17 28.44 15.18
CA GLU A 571 27.85 28.90 14.71
C GLU A 571 27.92 29.61 13.36
N CYS A 572 29.00 30.37 13.11
CA CYS A 572 29.26 31.02 11.83
C CYS A 572 29.50 30.00 10.71
N GLU A 573 30.27 28.95 10.98
CA GLU A 573 30.58 27.91 9.99
C GLU A 573 29.32 27.21 9.49
N ARG A 574 28.35 27.00 10.38
CA ARG A 574 27.07 26.37 10.04
C ARG A 574 26.21 27.18 9.05
N TYR A 575 26.48 28.47 8.90
CA TYR A 575 25.89 29.31 7.86
C TYR A 575 26.75 29.38 6.58
N ARG A 576 28.08 29.21 6.71
CA ARG A 576 29.03 29.27 5.57
C ARG A 576 29.08 27.97 4.80
N GLU A 577 29.08 26.84 5.49
CA GLU A 577 29.24 25.50 4.91
C GLU A 577 28.19 25.21 3.81
N PRO A 578 26.86 25.41 4.01
CA PRO A 578 25.88 25.12 2.97
C PRO A 578 26.08 25.95 1.69
N VAL A 579 26.43 27.23 1.85
CA VAL A 579 26.68 28.16 0.74
C VAL A 579 27.96 27.77 0.01
N SER A 580 29.02 27.42 0.74
CA SER A 580 30.28 26.95 0.20
C SER A 580 30.11 25.67 -0.62
N GLN A 581 29.42 24.65 -0.08
CA GLN A 581 29.17 23.39 -0.78
C GLN A 581 28.35 23.59 -2.06
N ALA A 582 27.35 24.47 -2.03
CA ALA A 582 26.54 24.78 -3.21
C ALA A 582 27.36 25.50 -4.31
N LEU A 583 28.20 26.47 -3.95
CA LEU A 583 29.06 27.16 -4.90
C LEU A 583 30.14 26.21 -5.48
N LYS A 584 30.68 25.30 -4.67
CA LYS A 584 31.57 24.23 -5.17
C LYS A 584 30.86 23.31 -6.16
N ALA A 585 29.59 22.97 -5.93
CA ALA A 585 28.81 22.17 -6.85
C ALA A 585 28.59 22.89 -8.20
N LEU A 586 28.32 24.20 -8.19
CA LEU A 586 28.22 25.01 -9.41
C LEU A 586 29.54 25.03 -10.19
N LEU A 587 30.68 25.21 -9.51
CA LEU A 587 32.01 25.16 -10.15
C LEU A 587 32.32 23.76 -10.70
N ALA A 588 31.96 22.68 -9.99
CA ALA A 588 32.08 21.30 -10.47
C ALA A 588 31.26 21.07 -11.76
N LEU A 589 30.08 21.68 -11.84
CA LEU A 589 29.20 21.72 -13.01
C LEU A 589 29.69 22.64 -14.15
N LYS A 590 30.89 23.23 -14.02
CA LYS A 590 31.51 24.13 -15.02
C LYS A 590 30.80 25.46 -15.20
N TRP A 591 30.14 25.97 -14.16
CA TRP A 591 29.58 27.32 -14.15
C TRP A 591 30.68 28.35 -13.88
N CYS A 592 30.64 29.47 -14.60
CA CYS A 592 31.49 30.63 -14.33
C CYS A 592 30.75 31.63 -13.44
N ILE A 593 31.36 32.02 -12.33
CA ILE A 593 30.84 33.04 -11.41
C ILE A 593 31.73 34.27 -11.57
N GLU A 594 31.19 35.32 -12.18
CA GLU A 594 31.91 36.58 -12.42
C GLU A 594 31.25 37.72 -11.63
N TYR A 595 32.08 38.60 -11.05
CA TYR A 595 31.62 39.81 -10.39
C TYR A 595 31.47 40.93 -11.40
N GLU A 596 30.24 41.37 -11.66
CA GLU A 596 30.00 42.59 -12.43
C GLU A 596 30.07 43.79 -11.48
N SER A 597 31.19 44.52 -11.52
CA SER A 597 31.31 45.79 -10.79
C SER A 597 30.40 46.83 -11.44
N SER A 598 29.45 47.35 -10.67
CA SER A 598 28.59 48.47 -11.07
C SER A 598 29.31 49.82 -11.01
N ASP A 599 30.52 49.89 -11.58
CA ASP A 599 31.19 51.15 -11.89
C ASP A 599 31.55 51.18 -13.38
N GLY A 600 30.76 51.92 -14.15
CA GLY A 600 30.96 52.08 -15.58
C GLY A 600 32.21 52.93 -15.86
N GLY A 601 33.23 52.35 -16.49
CA GLY A 601 34.40 53.12 -16.89
C GLY A 601 35.53 52.34 -17.57
N ALA A 602 35.41 52.13 -18.88
CA ALA A 602 36.48 52.09 -19.90
C ALA A 602 37.74 51.20 -19.71
N GLY A 603 37.82 50.14 -20.53
CA GLY A 603 38.94 49.97 -21.48
C GLY A 603 39.98 48.85 -21.23
N ARG A 604 39.92 47.82 -22.12
CA ARG A 604 41.04 46.98 -22.67
C ARG A 604 41.80 46.07 -21.67
N ASP A 605 42.17 44.82 -21.97
CA ASP A 605 42.59 44.19 -23.22
C ASP A 605 42.16 42.71 -23.32
N MET A 606 41.93 42.25 -24.55
CA MET A 606 41.92 40.83 -24.89
C MET A 606 43.35 40.25 -24.76
N ILE A 607 43.50 39.15 -24.03
CA ILE A 607 44.61 38.22 -24.25
C ILE A 607 44.02 36.84 -24.55
N HIS A 608 44.13 36.44 -25.81
CA HIS A 608 44.05 35.07 -26.24
C HIS A 608 45.27 34.30 -25.70
N SER A 609 45.05 33.17 -25.05
CA SER A 609 45.99 32.05 -25.16
C SER A 609 45.20 30.74 -25.18
N SER A 610 44.96 30.27 -26.40
CA SER A 610 44.73 28.86 -26.68
C SER A 610 46.03 28.09 -26.42
N ASP A 611 46.07 27.17 -25.45
CA ASP A 611 46.66 25.84 -25.67
C ASP A 611 46.47 24.85 -24.50
N SER A 612 46.13 23.61 -24.88
CA SER A 612 46.13 22.34 -24.12
C SER A 612 45.19 22.18 -22.91
N MET A 613 43.90 21.93 -23.18
CA MET A 613 43.01 21.25 -22.21
C MET A 613 42.49 19.89 -22.71
N SER A 614 42.83 19.50 -23.94
CA SER A 614 42.44 18.21 -24.53
C SER A 614 43.34 17.03 -24.14
N GLU A 615 44.54 17.28 -23.59
CA GLU A 615 45.48 16.20 -23.23
C GLU A 615 45.36 15.70 -21.77
N ARG A 616 44.68 16.42 -20.87
CA ARG A 616 44.57 16.00 -19.46
C ARG A 616 43.45 14.99 -19.18
N ILE A 617 42.51 14.83 -20.11
CA ILE A 617 41.35 13.93 -19.94
C ILE A 617 41.71 12.46 -20.23
N ALA A 618 42.83 12.19 -20.90
CA ALA A 618 43.22 10.82 -21.26
C ALA A 618 44.01 10.07 -20.16
N MET A 619 44.57 10.75 -19.15
CA MET A 619 45.46 10.12 -18.16
C MET A 619 44.78 9.70 -16.84
N GLN A 620 43.52 10.07 -16.59
CA GLN A 620 42.85 9.78 -15.30
C GLN A 620 42.01 8.50 -15.30
N ARG A 621 42.08 7.68 -16.35
CA ARG A 621 41.32 6.42 -16.48
C ARG A 621 42.10 5.13 -16.17
N MET A 622 43.34 5.22 -15.68
CA MET A 622 44.05 4.02 -15.23
C MET A 622 44.76 4.24 -13.89
N GLY A 623 44.28 3.55 -12.85
CA GLY A 623 45.02 3.26 -11.62
C GLY A 623 44.36 3.75 -10.34
N ALA A 624 43.64 2.87 -9.66
CA ALA A 624 43.88 2.50 -8.25
C ALA A 624 42.74 1.59 -7.75
N GLU A 625 43.07 0.30 -7.60
CA GLU A 625 42.35 -0.64 -6.75
C GLU A 625 42.73 -0.40 -5.28
N ALA A 626 41.75 -0.65 -4.40
CA ALA A 626 41.84 -1.09 -3.00
C ALA A 626 42.79 -0.38 -2.01
N GLU A 627 42.23 0.22 -0.97
CA GLU A 627 42.57 -0.12 0.43
C GLU A 627 41.50 0.36 1.41
N GLY A 628 41.23 -0.46 2.43
CA GLY A 628 40.15 -0.28 3.41
C GLY A 628 40.42 0.80 4.44
N VAL A 629 39.36 1.37 5.00
CA VAL A 629 39.43 2.31 6.12
C VAL A 629 38.62 1.76 7.28
N MET A 630 39.32 1.66 8.41
CA MET A 630 38.89 1.20 9.71
C MET A 630 37.77 2.07 10.30
N GLU A 631 36.80 1.39 10.91
CA GLU A 631 35.85 1.97 11.85
C GLU A 631 36.57 2.52 13.08
N HIS A 632 36.25 3.76 13.46
CA HIS A 632 36.40 4.23 14.84
C HIS A 632 35.13 4.93 15.32
N PRO A 633 34.80 4.83 16.62
CA PRO A 633 33.44 4.94 17.13
C PRO A 633 33.06 6.38 17.51
N MET A 634 31.76 6.68 17.39
CA MET A 634 31.14 7.89 17.93
C MET A 634 31.14 7.86 19.47
N PRO A 635 31.47 8.98 20.16
CA PRO A 635 31.11 9.13 21.56
C PRO A 635 29.65 9.56 21.67
N ALA A 636 28.94 8.91 22.60
CA ALA A 636 27.57 9.23 22.99
C ALA A 636 27.52 10.42 23.96
N GLY A 637 26.47 11.24 23.85
CA GLY A 637 25.99 12.12 24.91
C GLY A 637 25.93 13.60 24.55
N GLU A 638 24.75 14.07 24.13
CA GLU A 638 23.98 15.18 24.72
C GLU A 638 22.83 15.55 23.75
N ASP A 639 21.61 15.59 24.28
CA ASP A 639 20.36 15.91 23.57
C ASP A 639 20.33 17.40 23.16
N ASP A 640 21.02 17.76 22.09
CA ASP A 640 20.90 19.08 21.44
C ASP A 640 19.83 19.05 20.34
N VAL A 641 18.58 19.40 20.70
CA VAL A 641 17.45 19.60 19.78
C VAL A 641 17.54 20.97 19.06
N ASP A 642 18.73 21.27 18.54
CA ASP A 642 19.00 22.29 17.54
C ASP A 642 19.93 21.70 16.47
N TYR A 643 19.43 20.63 15.85
CA TYR A 643 19.69 20.45 14.42
C TYR A 643 19.22 21.77 13.78
N ILE A 644 20.15 22.63 13.31
CA ILE A 644 19.79 23.56 12.24
C ILE A 644 18.96 22.71 11.31
N ASP A 645 17.71 23.11 11.13
CA ASP A 645 16.82 22.50 10.17
C ASP A 645 17.50 22.71 8.83
N THR A 646 18.41 21.79 8.50
CA THR A 646 19.19 21.78 7.28
C THR A 646 18.20 21.75 6.15
N GLY A 647 17.02 21.16 6.34
CA GLY A 647 15.84 21.28 5.48
C GLY A 647 15.40 22.73 5.26
N ALA A 648 15.14 23.52 6.30
CA ALA A 648 14.76 24.93 6.16
C ALA A 648 15.91 25.84 5.64
N ALA A 649 17.16 25.52 5.97
CA ALA A 649 18.33 26.23 5.47
C ALA A 649 18.60 25.94 3.98
N ILE A 650 18.46 24.68 3.58
CA ILE A 650 18.48 24.21 2.20
C ILE A 650 17.31 24.83 1.46
N LEU A 651 16.07 24.74 1.96
CA LEU A 651 14.89 25.32 1.32
C LEU A 651 15.01 26.85 1.17
N GLY A 652 15.51 27.53 2.19
CA GLY A 652 15.80 28.96 2.13
C GLY A 652 16.87 29.30 1.08
N PHE A 653 17.96 28.52 1.03
CA PHE A 653 19.00 28.66 0.00
C PHE A 653 18.44 28.40 -1.41
N TYR A 654 17.70 27.30 -1.61
CA TYR A 654 17.08 26.95 -2.89
C TYR A 654 16.07 28.00 -3.33
N CYS A 655 15.20 28.52 -2.45
CA CYS A 655 14.27 29.61 -2.79
C CYS A 655 15.00 30.90 -3.18
N THR A 656 16.11 31.23 -2.50
CA THR A 656 16.91 32.42 -2.81
C THR A 656 17.71 32.22 -4.11
N LEU A 657 18.20 31.01 -4.37
CA LEU A 657 18.84 30.61 -5.62
C LEU A 657 17.84 30.66 -6.78
N VAL A 658 16.61 30.20 -6.58
CA VAL A 658 15.50 30.26 -7.55
C VAL A 658 15.10 31.71 -7.84
N ASP A 659 15.01 32.58 -6.83
CA ASP A 659 14.75 34.02 -7.05
C ASP A 659 15.91 34.69 -7.80
N LEU A 660 17.16 34.38 -7.44
CA LEU A 660 18.35 34.89 -8.14
C LEU A 660 18.38 34.40 -9.61
N MET A 661 18.13 33.11 -9.84
CA MET A 661 18.00 32.52 -11.18
C MET A 661 16.86 33.12 -11.98
N GLY A 662 15.73 33.43 -11.33
CA GLY A 662 14.58 34.11 -11.95
C GLY A 662 14.88 35.55 -12.34
N ARG A 663 15.66 36.28 -11.54
CA ARG A 663 16.12 37.65 -11.84
C ARG A 663 17.22 37.71 -12.90
N CYS A 664 18.02 36.65 -13.02
CA CYS A 664 19.02 36.48 -14.08
C CYS A 664 18.43 35.91 -15.39
N ALA A 665 17.13 35.57 -15.42
CA ALA A 665 16.49 35.07 -16.63
C ALA A 665 16.37 36.18 -17.70
N PRO A 666 16.72 35.91 -18.97
CA PRO A 666 16.67 36.92 -20.02
C PRO A 666 15.25 37.45 -20.23
N GLU A 667 15.08 38.78 -20.32
CA GLU A 667 13.79 39.44 -20.53
C GLU A 667 13.06 38.89 -21.76
N ALA A 668 11.73 38.75 -21.68
CA ALA A 668 10.90 38.16 -22.73
C ALA A 668 11.07 38.83 -24.12
N GLN A 669 11.48 40.10 -24.16
CA GLN A 669 11.79 40.82 -25.40
C GLN A 669 13.07 40.32 -26.11
N LEU A 670 14.08 39.84 -25.39
CA LEU A 670 15.31 39.26 -25.96
C LEU A 670 15.08 37.86 -26.52
N ILE A 671 14.14 37.11 -25.94
CA ILE A 671 13.74 35.76 -26.38
C ILE A 671 12.94 35.82 -27.68
N ALA A 672 12.08 36.84 -27.83
CA ALA A 672 11.32 37.08 -29.07
C ALA A 672 12.21 37.42 -30.28
N GLN A 673 13.46 37.84 -30.05
CA GLN A 673 14.44 38.15 -31.09
C GLN A 673 15.25 36.92 -31.55
N GLY A 674 15.00 35.72 -31.01
CA GLY A 674 15.57 34.47 -31.53
C GLY A 674 17.08 34.30 -31.33
N LYS A 675 17.69 35.01 -30.37
CA LYS A 675 19.11 34.82 -30.05
C LYS A 675 19.31 33.45 -29.39
N ASN A 676 20.09 32.59 -30.04
CA ASN A 676 20.39 31.22 -29.60
C ASN A 676 20.92 31.14 -28.16
N ASP A 677 21.66 32.15 -27.70
CA ASP A 677 22.24 32.17 -26.36
C ASP A 677 21.18 32.41 -25.27
N SER A 678 20.14 33.20 -25.56
CA SER A 678 19.01 33.44 -24.64
C SER A 678 18.07 32.23 -24.54
N LEU A 679 17.91 31.48 -25.64
CA LEU A 679 17.17 30.22 -25.66
C LEU A 679 17.91 29.10 -24.93
N ARG A 680 19.25 29.04 -25.07
CA ARG A 680 20.12 28.12 -24.32
C ARG A 680 20.10 28.40 -22.82
N ALA A 681 20.24 29.67 -22.41
CA ALA A 681 20.14 30.05 -21.00
C ALA A 681 18.79 29.65 -20.38
N ARG A 682 17.68 29.82 -21.11
CA ARG A 682 16.34 29.41 -20.65
C ARG A 682 16.13 27.89 -20.60
N ALA A 683 16.71 27.14 -21.53
CA ALA A 683 16.67 25.67 -21.52
C ALA A 683 17.46 25.10 -20.33
N ILE A 684 18.62 25.70 -20.02
CA ILE A 684 19.47 25.32 -18.89
C ILE A 684 18.82 25.66 -17.54
N LEU A 685 18.16 26.84 -17.44
CA LEU A 685 17.41 27.20 -16.23
C LEU A 685 16.23 26.25 -15.97
N ARG A 686 15.59 25.71 -17.03
CA ARG A 686 14.53 24.70 -16.92
C ARG A 686 15.02 23.30 -16.52
N SER A 687 16.28 22.97 -16.82
CA SER A 687 16.85 21.67 -16.41
C SER A 687 17.34 21.66 -14.97
N LEU A 688 17.63 22.82 -14.38
CA LEU A 688 18.07 22.94 -12.99
C LEU A 688 16.91 22.98 -12.00
N VAL A 689 15.74 23.48 -12.43
CA VAL A 689 14.52 23.53 -11.63
C VAL A 689 13.36 23.05 -12.51
N PRO A 690 13.06 21.74 -12.49
CA PRO A 690 11.91 21.18 -13.18
C PRO A 690 10.62 21.90 -12.78
N LEU A 691 9.74 22.12 -13.76
CA LEU A 691 8.45 22.81 -13.54
C LEU A 691 7.56 22.05 -12.54
N GLU A 692 7.72 20.73 -12.46
CA GLU A 692 7.03 19.83 -11.53
C GLU A 692 7.49 20.06 -10.07
N ASP A 693 8.77 20.36 -9.85
CA ASP A 693 9.32 20.66 -8.51
C ASP A 693 8.88 22.05 -8.01
N LEU A 694 8.80 23.03 -8.92
CA LEU A 694 8.23 24.35 -8.65
C LEU A 694 6.72 24.27 -8.33
N GLN A 695 5.98 23.39 -9.00
CA GLN A 695 4.57 23.13 -8.69
C GLN A 695 4.40 22.42 -7.33
N GLY A 696 5.27 21.47 -7.00
CA GLY A 696 5.30 20.82 -5.69
C GLY A 696 5.55 21.81 -4.55
N VAL A 697 6.52 22.72 -4.72
CA VAL A 697 6.85 23.77 -3.73
C VAL A 697 5.76 24.84 -3.62
N LEU A 698 5.00 25.14 -4.67
CA LEU A 698 3.85 26.06 -4.61
C LEU A 698 2.58 25.41 -4.04
N SER A 699 2.54 24.08 -3.96
CA SER A 699 1.41 23.30 -3.43
C SER A 699 1.54 22.96 -1.93
N LEU A 700 2.78 22.99 -1.41
CA LEU A 700 3.11 23.08 0.02
C LEU A 700 2.90 24.51 0.52
#